data_AF-A0AA42L9L8-F1
#
_entry.id   AF-A0AA42L9L8-F1
#
_cell.length_a   1.000
_cell.length_b   1.000
_cell.length_c   1.000
_cell.angle_alpha   90.00
_cell.angle_beta   90.00
_cell.angle_gamma   90.00
#
_symmetry.space_group_name_H-M   'P 1'
#
loop_
_entity.id
_entity.type
_entity.pdbx_description
1 polymer ?
#
loop_
_entity_poly.entity_id
_entity_poly.type
_entity_poly.pdbx_seq_one_letter_code
_entity_poly.pdbx_strand_id
1 'polypeptide(L)'
;MPVETNNLVLYKSERLTDTPDGGGKYSGQVVVDGESNNLFPDVSELDRTMGRVSMRKVFAGVNNNDTESLMGSTVFISKNPDDPNVSALLFSTESHTDVRSSAANRVESYLAKGAQAVGSLLDTAYSGMKSFQVAMSKNEAENNIGDTLVLVVNEGLPAEVTQYVRLTAVSTRAAFIRVNNADVEYKIATYGFQDPLIRDFIGVSAMQWYNNTKPATTVRNTVVADSGKYSASVNLSEDVSVGSFTIGASSIFSQLIPSSQTETPLLDLNAVSENPALVAGNGGTITVQYTTNVNTAQSLYIGSSVLPASVSFTLFGQAITDNGGTLRTANGTQIGTIDYQTGHIVWTNAIGAGNANISITFTPASAPVQPFESYALEVTQNNQGTNWTGVLVPIPAPGALSISYMSQGKFYTLRDNGTGRLVGGSESVGSGSINYATGTWLLTTGALPDVGTPILLQWGSPITTFARANLPVKPAAIAFNLAPGVNSGVTVTWLLEGVNKTATSNPQGQFVGDAIGTINYATGEGKLIPNKLPQKGTVFNFNFDHGDPKQQVKSNVAPDGNQKLAFTIGTGVAIQPNSVELQVPVTDELGGSGQILNLTDNPINSTTGNLVDSFGAIQGTIIYATGAVEVTPSMDSTVYHRVYTTVSYGAA
;
A
#
# COMPACT_ATOMS: atom_id res chain seq x y z
N MET A 1 -21.35 -56.93 42.01
CA MET A 1 -20.38 -57.46 41.03
C MET A 1 -19.80 -56.27 40.30
N PRO A 2 -18.49 -56.26 40.02
CA PRO A 2 -17.85 -55.12 39.37
C PRO A 2 -18.55 -54.81 38.05
N VAL A 3 -18.65 -53.52 37.70
CA VAL A 3 -19.15 -53.10 36.39
C VAL A 3 -18.17 -53.61 35.32
N GLU A 4 -18.62 -54.55 34.50
CA GLU A 4 -17.87 -55.11 33.38
C GLU A 4 -18.13 -54.30 32.10
N THR A 5 -17.24 -54.42 31.11
CA THR A 5 -17.36 -53.71 29.82
C THR A 5 -18.66 -54.04 29.10
N ASN A 6 -19.19 -55.26 29.26
CA ASN A 6 -20.47 -55.69 28.70
C ASN A 6 -21.70 -54.99 29.32
N ASN A 7 -21.54 -54.34 30.48
CA ASN A 7 -22.61 -53.58 31.12
C ASN A 7 -22.75 -52.17 30.54
N LEU A 8 -21.77 -51.69 29.77
CA LEU A 8 -21.83 -50.38 29.12
C LEU A 8 -22.59 -50.50 27.80
N VAL A 9 -23.74 -49.84 27.70
CA VAL A 9 -24.62 -49.93 26.54
C VAL A 9 -25.03 -48.55 26.05
N LEU A 10 -25.23 -48.43 24.73
CA LEU A 10 -25.82 -47.25 24.10
C LEU A 10 -27.30 -47.53 23.86
N TYR A 11 -28.15 -46.57 24.18
CA TYR A 11 -29.59 -46.65 23.99
C TYR A 11 -30.07 -45.61 22.97
N LYS A 12 -31.11 -45.98 22.23
CA LYS A 12 -31.80 -45.14 21.25
C LYS A 12 -32.65 -44.08 21.95
N SER A 13 -32.83 -42.93 21.31
CA SER A 13 -33.84 -41.95 21.70
C SER A 13 -35.25 -42.42 21.39
N GLU A 14 -36.25 -41.81 22.06
CA GLU A 14 -37.69 -42.03 21.85
C GLU A 14 -38.05 -41.98 20.35
N ARG A 15 -37.48 -41.02 19.61
CA ARG A 15 -37.60 -40.91 18.17
C ARG A 15 -36.21 -40.91 17.54
N LEU A 16 -35.87 -41.97 16.80
CA LEU A 16 -34.59 -42.08 16.09
C LEU A 16 -34.73 -41.62 14.63
N THR A 17 -35.29 -40.42 14.44
CA THR A 17 -35.57 -39.84 13.13
C THR A 17 -34.72 -38.60 12.89
N ASP A 18 -34.48 -38.26 11.62
CA ASP A 18 -33.81 -37.01 11.22
C ASP A 18 -34.80 -35.85 11.02
N THR A 19 -35.99 -35.95 11.61
CA THR A 19 -37.04 -34.92 11.52
C THR A 19 -36.83 -33.86 12.61
N PRO A 20 -37.43 -32.66 12.50
CA PRO A 20 -37.25 -31.58 13.50
C PRO A 20 -37.58 -31.99 14.95
N ASP A 21 -38.44 -33.00 15.10
CA ASP A 21 -38.91 -33.55 16.37
C ASP A 21 -38.16 -34.84 16.80
N GLY A 22 -37.19 -35.30 16.02
CA GLY A 22 -36.34 -36.46 16.35
C GLY A 22 -35.53 -36.22 17.62
N GLY A 23 -35.24 -37.27 18.40
CA GLY A 23 -34.64 -37.19 19.73
C GLY A 23 -35.66 -37.48 20.82
N GLY A 24 -35.68 -36.66 21.87
CA GLY A 24 -36.60 -36.80 23.00
C GLY A 24 -36.03 -37.60 24.17
N LYS A 25 -36.91 -38.31 24.87
CA LYS A 25 -36.57 -39.09 26.08
C LYS A 25 -35.84 -40.38 25.75
N TYR A 26 -35.34 -41.03 26.79
CA TYR A 26 -34.79 -42.37 26.73
C TYR A 26 -35.86 -43.41 26.33
N SER A 27 -35.57 -44.26 25.35
CA SER A 27 -36.52 -45.29 24.85
C SER A 27 -36.37 -46.67 25.52
N GLY A 28 -35.23 -46.94 26.18
CA GLY A 28 -34.90 -48.28 26.69
C GLY A 28 -34.45 -49.29 25.63
N GLN A 29 -34.47 -48.93 24.34
CA GLN A 29 -34.02 -49.81 23.26
C GLN A 29 -32.50 -49.68 23.07
N VAL A 30 -31.79 -50.80 23.15
CA VAL A 30 -30.32 -50.85 22.98
C VAL A 30 -29.94 -50.67 21.51
N VAL A 31 -28.86 -49.94 21.26
CA VAL A 31 -28.16 -49.92 19.97
C VAL A 31 -27.27 -51.16 19.94
N VAL A 32 -27.63 -52.12 19.10
CA VAL A 32 -26.92 -53.39 18.96
C VAL A 32 -25.62 -53.18 18.19
N ASP A 33 -24.53 -53.74 18.72
CA ASP A 33 -23.21 -53.68 18.09
C ASP A 33 -23.17 -54.49 16.78
N GLY A 34 -22.43 -53.99 15.78
CA GLY A 34 -22.25 -54.63 14.47
C GLY A 34 -23.48 -54.63 13.53
N GLU A 35 -24.63 -54.12 13.96
CA GLU A 35 -25.83 -54.01 13.11
C GLU A 35 -25.75 -52.78 12.21
N SER A 36 -25.85 -52.98 10.89
CA SER A 36 -25.89 -51.86 9.93
C SER A 36 -27.20 -51.08 10.05
N ASN A 37 -27.17 -49.79 9.71
CA ASN A 37 -28.34 -48.91 9.74
C ASN A 37 -29.02 -48.75 11.11
N ASN A 38 -28.30 -49.06 12.20
CA ASN A 38 -28.87 -49.07 13.54
C ASN A 38 -29.10 -47.66 14.15
N LEU A 39 -28.28 -46.69 13.72
CA LEU A 39 -28.36 -45.28 14.14
C LEU A 39 -28.63 -44.34 12.95
N PHE A 40 -27.81 -44.47 11.91
CA PHE A 40 -27.89 -43.67 10.70
C PHE A 40 -28.20 -44.58 9.52
N PRO A 41 -29.08 -44.16 8.60
CA PRO A 41 -29.29 -44.88 7.35
C PRO A 41 -28.08 -44.74 6.42
N ASP A 42 -28.02 -45.56 5.39
CA ASP A 42 -27.03 -45.48 4.31
C ASP A 42 -27.06 -44.10 3.62
N VAL A 43 -25.89 -43.64 3.17
CA VAL A 43 -25.71 -42.36 2.48
C VAL A 43 -26.10 -42.49 1.01
N SER A 44 -27.01 -41.65 0.53
CA SER A 44 -27.44 -41.66 -0.88
C SER A 44 -26.49 -40.88 -1.82
N GLU A 45 -26.57 -41.12 -3.14
CA GLU A 45 -25.82 -40.34 -4.15
C GLU A 45 -26.20 -38.85 -4.14
N LEU A 46 -27.46 -38.53 -3.83
CA LEU A 46 -27.91 -37.16 -3.67
C LEU A 46 -27.26 -36.51 -2.45
N ASP A 47 -27.17 -37.23 -1.33
CA ASP A 47 -26.49 -36.74 -0.12
C ASP A 47 -25.01 -36.47 -0.38
N ARG A 48 -24.35 -37.30 -1.21
CA ARG A 48 -22.97 -37.07 -1.66
C ARG A 48 -22.83 -35.85 -2.57
N THR A 49 -23.85 -35.54 -3.38
CA THR A 49 -23.79 -34.44 -4.35
C THR A 49 -24.12 -33.09 -3.73
N MET A 50 -25.15 -33.04 -2.87
CA MET A 50 -25.64 -31.79 -2.28
C MET A 50 -25.07 -31.50 -0.88
N GLY A 51 -24.49 -32.52 -0.23
CA GLY A 51 -24.13 -32.46 1.18
C GLY A 51 -25.38 -32.55 2.07
N ARG A 52 -25.29 -33.32 3.16
CA ARG A 52 -26.36 -33.45 4.15
C ARG A 52 -25.80 -33.49 5.57
N VAL A 53 -26.54 -32.92 6.50
CA VAL A 53 -26.29 -33.04 7.95
C VAL A 53 -27.39 -33.89 8.58
N SER A 54 -27.01 -35.01 9.16
CA SER A 54 -27.91 -35.88 9.94
C SER A 54 -27.49 -35.93 11.39
N MET A 55 -28.47 -35.80 12.29
CA MET A 55 -28.22 -35.79 13.73
C MET A 55 -29.01 -36.90 14.41
N ARG A 56 -28.38 -37.60 15.36
CA ARG A 56 -29.01 -38.65 16.17
C ARG A 56 -28.67 -38.46 17.63
N LYS A 57 -29.67 -38.60 18.49
CA LYS A 57 -29.49 -38.60 19.93
C LYS A 57 -29.34 -40.03 20.44
N VAL A 58 -28.32 -40.24 21.24
CA VAL A 58 -28.03 -41.52 21.89
C VAL A 58 -27.82 -41.29 23.39
N PHE A 59 -28.08 -42.32 24.18
CA PHE A 59 -27.89 -42.30 25.63
C PHE A 59 -26.90 -43.38 26.03
N ALA A 60 -25.77 -42.99 26.63
CA ALA A 60 -24.90 -43.94 27.30
C ALA A 60 -25.53 -44.34 28.64
N GLY A 61 -25.58 -45.64 28.93
CA GLY A 61 -26.12 -46.16 30.18
C GLY A 61 -25.36 -47.39 30.66
N VAL A 62 -25.50 -47.67 31.95
CA VAL A 62 -24.99 -48.89 32.57
C VAL A 62 -26.18 -49.83 32.78
N ASN A 63 -26.08 -51.02 32.19
CA ASN A 63 -27.01 -52.11 32.38
C ASN A 63 -26.45 -53.10 33.42
N ASN A 64 -26.66 -52.77 34.69
CA ASN A 64 -26.33 -53.62 35.83
C ASN A 64 -27.50 -53.59 36.83
N ASN A 65 -27.77 -54.73 37.47
CA ASN A 65 -28.79 -54.85 38.52
C ASN A 65 -28.26 -54.48 39.92
N ASP A 66 -26.94 -54.28 40.06
CA ASP A 66 -26.30 -53.87 41.31
C ASP A 66 -26.29 -52.35 41.50
N THR A 67 -26.07 -51.90 42.75
CA THR A 67 -26.03 -50.49 43.16
C THR A 67 -24.63 -49.85 43.08
N GLU A 68 -23.66 -50.56 42.51
CA GLU A 68 -22.27 -50.11 42.43
C GLU A 68 -22.13 -48.92 41.46
N SER A 69 -21.49 -47.84 41.91
CA SER A 69 -21.43 -46.59 41.15
C SER A 69 -20.33 -46.62 40.09
N LEU A 70 -20.66 -46.20 38.86
CA LEU A 70 -19.68 -45.98 37.81
C LEU A 70 -18.88 -44.71 38.12
N MET A 71 -17.58 -44.86 38.43
CA MET A 71 -16.73 -43.73 38.83
C MET A 71 -16.38 -42.78 37.67
N GLY A 72 -16.55 -43.21 36.43
CA GLY A 72 -16.35 -42.39 35.25
C GLY A 72 -16.66 -43.17 33.97
N SER A 73 -17.13 -42.46 32.93
CA SER A 73 -17.28 -43.01 31.58
C SER A 73 -16.72 -42.05 30.56
N THR A 74 -16.29 -42.59 29.43
CA THR A 74 -15.81 -41.82 28.29
C THR A 74 -16.46 -42.37 27.04
N VAL A 75 -17.03 -41.48 26.23
CA VAL A 75 -17.60 -41.82 24.92
C VAL A 75 -16.71 -41.17 23.87
N PHE A 76 -16.27 -41.96 22.90
CA PHE A 76 -15.42 -41.50 21.80
C PHE A 76 -15.76 -42.29 20.53
N ILE A 77 -15.34 -41.76 19.38
CA ILE A 77 -15.49 -42.43 18.09
C ILE A 77 -14.24 -43.29 17.88
N SER A 78 -14.38 -44.62 17.91
CA SER A 78 -13.22 -45.52 17.82
C SER A 78 -12.66 -45.64 16.40
N LYS A 79 -13.52 -45.56 15.39
CA LYS A 79 -13.15 -45.63 13.97
C LYS A 79 -13.91 -44.56 13.19
N ASN A 80 -13.20 -43.78 12.39
CA ASN A 80 -13.80 -42.82 11.47
C ASN A 80 -14.48 -43.53 10.28
N PRO A 81 -15.44 -42.87 9.61
CA PRO A 81 -15.98 -43.36 8.34
C PRO A 81 -14.86 -43.62 7.32
N ASP A 82 -15.01 -44.69 6.53
CA ASP A 82 -14.03 -45.05 5.49
C ASP A 82 -14.10 -44.08 4.27
N ASP A 83 -15.21 -43.35 4.10
CA ASP A 83 -15.36 -42.31 3.07
C ASP A 83 -14.79 -40.97 3.58
N PRO A 84 -13.78 -40.38 2.91
CA PRO A 84 -13.15 -39.14 3.35
C PRO A 84 -14.09 -37.92 3.32
N ASN A 85 -15.22 -38.00 2.61
CA ASN A 85 -16.22 -36.91 2.56
C ASN A 85 -17.25 -36.99 3.69
N VAL A 86 -17.16 -37.99 4.58
CA VAL A 86 -18.09 -38.18 5.70
C VAL A 86 -17.36 -37.95 7.01
N SER A 87 -17.76 -36.90 7.74
CA SER A 87 -17.28 -36.62 9.09
C SER A 87 -18.30 -37.08 10.14
N ALA A 88 -17.80 -37.57 11.28
CA ALA A 88 -18.61 -37.93 12.44
C ALA A 88 -18.13 -37.14 13.66
N LEU A 89 -19.06 -36.48 14.36
CA LEU A 89 -18.77 -35.69 15.56
C LEU A 89 -19.77 -36.00 16.67
N LEU A 90 -19.30 -35.90 17.91
CA LEU A 90 -20.10 -35.96 19.12
C LEU A 90 -20.17 -34.58 19.76
N PHE A 91 -21.36 -34.20 20.20
CA PHE A 91 -21.58 -33.00 21.00
C PHE A 91 -22.73 -33.24 21.98
N SER A 92 -22.81 -32.40 23.01
CA SER A 92 -23.87 -32.45 24.01
C SER A 92 -24.59 -31.11 24.08
N THR A 93 -25.91 -31.17 24.18
CA THR A 93 -26.78 -30.03 24.52
C THR A 93 -27.01 -29.92 26.02
N GLU A 94 -26.42 -30.81 26.83
CA GLU A 94 -26.63 -30.95 28.28
C GLU A 94 -28.09 -31.22 28.69
N SER A 95 -28.95 -31.55 27.72
CA SER A 95 -30.37 -31.80 27.95
C SER A 95 -30.73 -33.27 27.75
N HIS A 96 -31.41 -33.84 28.73
CA HIS A 96 -31.92 -35.21 28.63
C HIS A 96 -33.12 -35.37 27.70
N THR A 97 -33.78 -34.28 27.29
CA THR A 97 -35.04 -34.33 26.52
C THR A 97 -35.05 -33.46 25.27
N ASP A 98 -33.89 -32.95 24.84
CA ASP A 98 -33.79 -32.17 23.60
C ASP A 98 -34.18 -32.98 22.35
N VAL A 99 -34.53 -32.20 21.33
CA VAL A 99 -34.91 -32.67 20.00
C VAL A 99 -33.96 -32.10 18.95
N ARG A 100 -34.01 -32.62 17.73
CA ARG A 100 -33.13 -32.26 16.61
C ARG A 100 -33.11 -30.76 16.36
N SER A 101 -34.25 -30.06 16.47
CA SER A 101 -34.28 -28.60 16.30
C SER A 101 -33.45 -27.86 17.35
N SER A 102 -33.46 -28.30 18.60
CA SER A 102 -32.61 -27.74 19.67
C SER A 102 -31.12 -28.03 19.42
N ALA A 103 -30.80 -29.23 18.96
CA ALA A 103 -29.44 -29.63 18.62
C ALA A 103 -28.91 -28.88 17.37
N ALA A 104 -29.74 -28.69 16.35
CA ALA A 104 -29.42 -27.90 15.17
C ALA A 104 -29.19 -26.43 15.53
N ASN A 105 -30.09 -25.83 16.33
CA ASN A 105 -29.89 -24.48 16.85
C ASN A 105 -28.58 -24.35 17.62
N ARG A 106 -28.17 -25.39 18.36
CA ARG A 106 -26.89 -25.39 19.09
C ARG A 106 -25.70 -25.36 18.13
N VAL A 107 -25.74 -26.16 17.07
CA VAL A 107 -24.73 -26.19 16.01
C VAL A 107 -24.67 -24.85 15.26
N GLU A 108 -25.82 -24.25 14.97
CA GLU A 108 -25.92 -22.94 14.31
C GLU A 108 -25.52 -21.77 15.23
N SER A 109 -25.70 -21.91 16.54
CA SER A 109 -25.38 -20.90 17.56
C SER A 109 -23.89 -20.68 17.83
N TYR A 110 -22.99 -21.25 17.01
CA TYR A 110 -21.55 -20.96 17.10
C TYR A 110 -21.24 -19.47 16.91
N LEU A 111 -22.12 -18.75 16.23
CA LEU A 111 -22.05 -17.32 16.01
C LEU A 111 -22.99 -16.60 17.00
N ALA A 112 -22.44 -15.96 18.02
CA ALA A 112 -23.19 -15.06 18.88
C ALA A 112 -23.40 -13.70 18.22
N LYS A 113 -24.42 -12.97 18.69
CA LYS A 113 -24.65 -11.57 18.32
C LYS A 113 -23.46 -10.72 18.75
N GLY A 114 -22.67 -10.27 17.78
CA GLY A 114 -21.57 -9.34 17.97
C GLY A 114 -22.04 -7.89 18.06
N ALA A 115 -21.11 -6.99 17.75
CA ALA A 115 -21.40 -5.57 17.60
C ALA A 115 -22.41 -5.32 16.47
N GLN A 116 -23.09 -4.17 16.52
CA GLN A 116 -23.94 -3.74 15.42
C GLN A 116 -23.13 -3.68 14.11
N ALA A 117 -23.67 -4.27 13.05
CA ALA A 117 -23.06 -4.23 11.73
C ALA A 117 -23.09 -2.80 11.19
N VAL A 118 -22.22 -2.53 10.22
CA VAL A 118 -22.12 -1.20 9.63
C VAL A 118 -23.35 -0.92 8.76
N GLY A 119 -24.00 0.22 9.00
CA GLY A 119 -25.21 0.66 8.32
C GLY A 119 -26.52 0.16 8.93
N SER A 120 -27.64 0.67 8.40
CA SER A 120 -28.99 0.31 8.82
C SER A 120 -29.78 -0.30 7.67
N LEU A 121 -30.61 -1.31 7.97
CA LEU A 121 -31.52 -1.91 6.99
C LEU A 121 -32.38 -0.82 6.33
N LEU A 122 -32.34 -0.76 4.99
CA LEU A 122 -33.07 0.21 4.19
C LEU A 122 -34.38 -0.43 3.69
N ASP A 123 -35.49 0.27 3.93
CA ASP A 123 -36.85 -0.18 3.62
C ASP A 123 -37.21 -1.55 4.22
N THR A 124 -38.37 -2.09 3.86
CA THR A 124 -38.83 -3.39 4.39
C THR A 124 -38.31 -4.52 3.50
N ALA A 125 -37.57 -5.45 4.11
CA ALA A 125 -37.19 -6.71 3.48
C ALA A 125 -38.27 -7.75 3.78
N TYR A 126 -38.99 -8.17 2.74
CA TYR A 126 -40.15 -9.04 2.89
C TYR A 126 -39.75 -10.51 3.08
N SER A 127 -40.61 -11.25 3.77
CA SER A 127 -40.53 -12.70 3.86
C SER A 127 -40.40 -13.33 2.46
N GLY A 128 -39.54 -14.32 2.32
CA GLY A 128 -39.24 -14.98 1.04
C GLY A 128 -38.13 -14.31 0.21
N MET A 129 -37.72 -13.07 0.53
CA MET A 129 -36.62 -12.42 -0.19
C MET A 129 -35.27 -13.07 0.14
N LYS A 130 -34.37 -13.09 -0.86
CA LYS A 130 -32.99 -13.60 -0.78
C LYS A 130 -31.94 -12.48 -0.80
N SER A 131 -32.39 -11.24 -0.62
CA SER A 131 -31.54 -10.07 -0.55
C SER A 131 -32.18 -8.96 0.26
N PHE A 132 -31.38 -8.14 0.93
CA PHE A 132 -31.81 -6.88 1.52
C PHE A 132 -30.80 -5.77 1.27
N GLN A 133 -31.22 -4.52 1.47
CA GLN A 133 -30.38 -3.34 1.28
C GLN A 133 -30.06 -2.69 2.62
N VAL A 134 -28.85 -2.15 2.74
CA VAL A 134 -28.37 -1.43 3.93
C VAL A 134 -27.85 -0.06 3.49
N ALA A 135 -28.31 0.99 4.17
CA ALA A 135 -27.80 2.35 4.01
C ALA A 135 -26.65 2.60 4.97
N MET A 136 -25.55 3.15 4.45
CA MET A 136 -24.33 3.45 5.19
C MET A 136 -23.68 4.73 4.69
N SER A 137 -22.78 5.29 5.50
CA SER A 137 -22.05 6.50 5.14
C SER A 137 -21.08 6.26 3.96
N LYS A 138 -20.72 7.31 3.21
CA LYS A 138 -19.79 7.19 2.06
C LYS A 138 -18.44 6.54 2.42
N ASN A 139 -17.94 6.82 3.62
CA ASN A 139 -16.61 6.37 4.10
C ASN A 139 -16.65 5.06 4.91
N GLU A 140 -17.84 4.52 5.17
CA GLU A 140 -18.00 3.26 5.92
C GLU A 140 -17.75 2.07 5.00
N ALA A 141 -17.06 1.03 5.47
CA ALA A 141 -16.84 -0.19 4.69
C ALA A 141 -18.04 -1.15 4.80
N GLU A 142 -18.45 -1.73 3.68
CA GLU A 142 -19.46 -2.79 3.63
C GLU A 142 -18.96 -4.12 4.22
N ASN A 143 -19.88 -5.00 4.58
CA ASN A 143 -19.57 -6.38 4.94
C ASN A 143 -19.16 -7.18 3.70
N ASN A 144 -18.29 -8.17 3.88
CA ASN A 144 -17.72 -8.94 2.77
C ASN A 144 -18.59 -10.15 2.42
N ILE A 145 -18.41 -10.67 1.19
CA ILE A 145 -18.95 -11.98 0.81
C ILE A 145 -18.39 -13.03 1.77
N GLY A 146 -19.26 -13.90 2.29
CA GLY A 146 -18.91 -14.94 3.25
C GLY A 146 -19.12 -14.54 4.72
N ASP A 147 -19.22 -13.26 5.05
CA ASP A 147 -19.57 -12.81 6.40
C ASP A 147 -21.00 -13.26 6.75
N THR A 148 -21.24 -13.60 8.02
CA THR A 148 -22.57 -13.90 8.54
C THR A 148 -23.10 -12.70 9.31
N LEU A 149 -24.32 -12.26 8.98
CA LEU A 149 -25.03 -11.20 9.66
C LEU A 149 -26.22 -11.77 10.44
N VAL A 150 -26.62 -11.08 11.50
CA VAL A 150 -27.82 -11.40 12.28
C VAL A 150 -28.81 -10.26 12.16
N LEU A 151 -30.01 -10.55 11.66
CA LEU A 151 -31.15 -9.64 11.70
C LEU A 151 -31.89 -9.85 13.01
N VAL A 152 -32.02 -8.78 13.81
CA VAL A 152 -32.67 -8.83 15.13
C VAL A 152 -33.83 -7.84 15.17
N VAL A 153 -35.03 -8.33 15.43
CA VAL A 153 -36.25 -7.52 15.64
C VAL A 153 -36.58 -7.52 17.13
N ASN A 154 -37.02 -6.36 17.67
CA ASN A 154 -37.41 -6.20 19.08
C ASN A 154 -36.35 -6.67 20.08
N GLU A 155 -35.09 -6.31 19.82
CA GLU A 155 -33.95 -6.72 20.65
C GLU A 155 -34.17 -6.40 22.14
N GLY A 156 -34.04 -7.41 23.00
CA GLY A 156 -34.21 -7.29 24.45
C GLY A 156 -35.67 -7.31 24.94
N LEU A 157 -36.64 -7.58 24.07
CA LEU A 157 -38.05 -7.75 24.45
C LEU A 157 -38.49 -9.23 24.36
N PRO A 158 -39.57 -9.64 25.05
CA PRO A 158 -40.10 -11.01 24.96
C PRO A 158 -40.53 -11.45 23.55
N ALA A 159 -40.72 -10.49 22.64
CA ALA A 159 -41.05 -10.70 21.24
C ALA A 159 -39.83 -10.61 20.30
N GLU A 160 -38.61 -10.83 20.83
CA GLU A 160 -37.38 -10.82 20.06
C GLU A 160 -37.38 -11.94 19.02
N VAL A 161 -37.04 -11.60 17.77
CA VAL A 161 -36.84 -12.58 16.70
C VAL A 161 -35.50 -12.35 16.04
N THR A 162 -34.79 -13.44 15.78
CA THR A 162 -33.44 -13.42 15.20
C THR A 162 -33.38 -14.32 13.98
N GLN A 163 -32.65 -13.89 12.94
CA GLN A 163 -32.33 -14.72 11.79
C GLN A 163 -30.87 -14.49 11.38
N TYR A 164 -30.13 -15.57 11.21
CA TYR A 164 -28.77 -15.55 10.67
C TYR A 164 -28.82 -15.63 9.15
N VAL A 165 -28.03 -14.80 8.48
CA VAL A 165 -27.94 -14.76 7.01
C VAL A 165 -26.47 -14.70 6.61
N ARG A 166 -26.03 -15.70 5.83
CA ARG A 166 -24.66 -15.74 5.29
C ARG A 166 -24.62 -15.06 3.93
N LEU A 167 -23.76 -14.06 3.79
CA LEU A 167 -23.63 -13.27 2.58
C LEU A 167 -22.99 -14.10 1.46
N THR A 168 -23.67 -14.18 0.32
CA THR A 168 -23.19 -14.83 -0.91
C THR A 168 -22.87 -13.84 -2.02
N ALA A 169 -23.45 -12.64 -1.97
CA ALA A 169 -23.17 -11.57 -2.90
C ALA A 169 -23.27 -10.22 -2.18
N VAL A 170 -22.38 -9.31 -2.53
CA VAL A 170 -22.38 -7.93 -2.04
C VAL A 170 -22.23 -7.01 -3.24
N SER A 171 -23.14 -6.07 -3.42
CA SER A 171 -23.01 -5.01 -4.43
C SER A 171 -23.27 -3.65 -3.81
N THR A 172 -22.46 -2.66 -4.15
CA THR A 172 -22.59 -1.30 -3.62
C THR A 172 -22.97 -0.32 -4.71
N ARG A 173 -23.74 0.71 -4.35
CA ARG A 173 -24.04 1.85 -5.22
C ARG A 173 -24.10 3.14 -4.42
N ALA A 174 -23.68 4.24 -5.04
CA ALA A 174 -23.96 5.57 -4.50
C ALA A 174 -25.43 5.94 -4.77
N ALA A 175 -26.07 6.57 -3.78
CA ALA A 175 -27.40 7.13 -3.89
C ALA A 175 -27.41 8.53 -3.29
N PHE A 176 -28.35 9.36 -3.75
CA PHE A 176 -28.48 10.74 -3.29
C PHE A 176 -29.81 10.90 -2.57
N ILE A 177 -29.78 11.59 -1.42
CA ILE A 177 -30.98 12.05 -0.74
C ILE A 177 -30.97 13.58 -0.73
N ARG A 178 -32.14 14.16 -1.03
CA ARG A 178 -32.30 15.62 -1.04
C ARG A 178 -32.71 16.10 0.35
N VAL A 179 -31.84 16.83 1.01
CA VAL A 179 -32.09 17.43 2.33
C VAL A 179 -31.84 18.94 2.24
N ASN A 180 -32.82 19.75 2.63
CA ASN A 180 -32.71 21.23 2.59
C ASN A 180 -32.23 21.79 1.24
N ASN A 181 -32.75 21.24 0.13
CA ASN A 181 -32.37 21.57 -1.26
C ASN A 181 -30.91 21.24 -1.66
N ALA A 182 -30.14 20.53 -0.83
CA ALA A 182 -28.83 19.99 -1.18
C ALA A 182 -28.88 18.46 -1.34
N ASP A 183 -28.12 17.92 -2.30
CA ASP A 183 -28.00 16.49 -2.51
C ASP A 183 -26.88 15.93 -1.62
N VAL A 184 -27.25 15.06 -0.68
CA VAL A 184 -26.32 14.34 0.18
C VAL A 184 -26.11 12.94 -0.38
N GLU A 185 -24.86 12.61 -0.69
CA GLU A 185 -24.46 11.29 -1.16
C GLU A 185 -24.35 10.31 0.02
N TYR A 186 -24.98 9.14 -0.11
CA TYR A 186 -24.85 8.01 0.81
C TYR A 186 -24.66 6.71 0.03
N LYS A 187 -24.14 5.68 0.70
CA LYS A 187 -23.84 4.39 0.07
C LYS A 187 -24.93 3.38 0.42
N ILE A 188 -25.38 2.63 -0.58
CA ILE A 188 -26.29 1.49 -0.41
C ILE A 188 -25.52 0.22 -0.71
N ALA A 189 -25.46 -0.71 0.26
CA ALA A 189 -24.99 -2.07 0.04
C ALA A 189 -26.19 -3.02 -0.10
N THR A 190 -26.21 -3.81 -1.17
CA THR A 190 -27.18 -4.89 -1.38
C THR A 190 -26.52 -6.21 -1.04
N TYR A 191 -27.08 -6.89 -0.05
CA TYR A 191 -26.59 -8.15 0.50
C TYR A 191 -27.48 -9.28 0.01
N GLY A 192 -26.92 -10.22 -0.75
CA GLY A 192 -27.60 -11.43 -1.25
C GLY A 192 -27.21 -12.68 -0.47
N PHE A 193 -28.14 -13.59 -0.21
CA PHE A 193 -27.98 -14.79 0.61
C PHE A 193 -28.90 -15.93 0.09
N GLN A 194 -28.61 -17.19 0.44
CA GLN A 194 -29.33 -18.34 -0.15
C GLN A 194 -30.66 -18.64 0.52
N ASP A 195 -30.72 -18.54 1.84
CA ASP A 195 -31.90 -18.90 2.64
C ASP A 195 -32.90 -17.74 2.68
N PRO A 196 -34.17 -17.93 2.26
CA PRO A 196 -35.14 -16.85 2.25
C PRO A 196 -35.40 -16.30 3.67
N LEU A 197 -35.74 -15.01 3.74
CA LEU A 197 -36.19 -14.40 5.00
C LEU A 197 -37.45 -15.12 5.52
N ILE A 198 -37.45 -15.50 6.79
CA ILE A 198 -38.57 -16.25 7.40
C ILE A 198 -39.78 -15.36 7.71
N ARG A 199 -39.58 -14.04 7.71
CA ARG A 199 -40.56 -13.01 8.03
C ARG A 199 -40.17 -11.68 7.41
N ASP A 200 -41.06 -10.71 7.54
CA ASP A 200 -40.76 -9.32 7.18
C ASP A 200 -39.84 -8.68 8.23
N PHE A 201 -38.79 -8.05 7.74
CA PHE A 201 -37.84 -7.24 8.51
C PHE A 201 -37.97 -5.78 8.09
N ILE A 202 -38.46 -4.96 9.00
CA ILE A 202 -38.74 -3.55 8.74
C ILE A 202 -37.47 -2.74 9.00
N GLY A 203 -36.96 -2.08 7.96
CA GLY A 203 -35.86 -1.12 8.02
C GLY A 203 -36.33 0.32 8.17
N VAL A 204 -35.43 1.26 7.89
CA VAL A 204 -35.69 2.71 7.85
C VAL A 204 -35.75 3.19 6.42
N SER A 205 -36.50 4.25 6.16
CA SER A 205 -36.39 4.97 4.87
C SER A 205 -35.08 5.77 4.81
N ALA A 206 -34.63 6.15 3.61
CA ALA A 206 -33.40 6.94 3.44
C ALA A 206 -33.39 8.24 4.27
N MET A 207 -34.56 8.90 4.41
CA MET A 207 -34.69 10.13 5.22
C MET A 207 -34.61 9.84 6.72
N GLN A 208 -35.17 8.72 7.17
CA GLN A 208 -35.09 8.31 8.57
C GLN A 208 -33.68 7.88 8.97
N TRP A 209 -32.98 7.20 8.05
CA TRP A 209 -31.56 6.89 8.18
C TRP A 209 -30.71 8.15 8.34
N TYR A 210 -30.88 9.15 7.46
CA TYR A 210 -30.16 10.42 7.53
C TYR A 210 -30.38 11.17 8.86
N ASN A 211 -31.58 11.04 9.44
CA ASN A 211 -31.93 11.64 10.74
C ASN A 211 -31.55 10.76 11.95
N ASN A 212 -30.73 9.72 11.78
CA ASN A 212 -30.31 8.79 12.83
C ASN A 212 -31.48 8.12 13.60
N THR A 213 -32.58 7.82 12.90
CA THR A 213 -33.72 7.12 13.50
C THR A 213 -33.34 5.66 13.81
N LYS A 214 -33.64 5.19 15.03
CA LYS A 214 -33.39 3.79 15.41
C LYS A 214 -34.23 2.84 14.54
N PRO A 215 -33.61 1.89 13.80
CA PRO A 215 -34.36 0.96 12.97
C PRO A 215 -35.10 -0.09 13.81
N ALA A 216 -36.25 -0.56 13.32
CA ALA A 216 -37.02 -1.63 13.96
C ALA A 216 -36.28 -2.99 13.90
N THR A 217 -35.53 -3.21 12.82
CA THR A 217 -34.60 -4.34 12.66
C THR A 217 -33.16 -3.84 12.80
N THR A 218 -32.43 -4.40 13.76
CA THR A 218 -30.99 -4.14 13.92
C THR A 218 -30.19 -5.22 13.20
N VAL A 219 -29.21 -4.82 12.40
CA VAL A 219 -28.27 -5.73 11.75
C VAL A 219 -27.03 -5.84 12.65
N ARG A 220 -26.62 -7.05 13.02
CA ARG A 220 -25.43 -7.29 13.84
C ARG A 220 -24.41 -8.17 13.12
N ASN A 221 -23.14 -7.89 13.35
CA ASN A 221 -22.08 -8.82 13.00
C ASN A 221 -22.16 -10.03 13.92
N THR A 222 -21.68 -11.18 13.44
CA THR A 222 -21.50 -12.35 14.29
C THR A 222 -20.11 -12.39 14.89
N VAL A 223 -20.01 -12.72 16.17
CA VAL A 223 -18.74 -13.13 16.80
C VAL A 223 -18.80 -14.61 17.09
N VAL A 224 -17.66 -15.28 16.95
CA VAL A 224 -17.53 -16.66 17.40
C VAL A 224 -17.72 -16.68 18.92
N ALA A 225 -18.74 -17.38 19.39
CA ALA A 225 -18.86 -17.72 20.79
C ALA A 225 -18.29 -19.12 20.98
N ASP A 226 -17.28 -19.23 21.87
CA ASP A 226 -16.73 -20.50 22.34
C ASP A 226 -17.77 -21.22 23.19
N SER A 227 -18.78 -21.78 22.52
CA SER A 227 -19.94 -22.33 23.21
C SER A 227 -20.14 -23.80 22.90
N GLY A 228 -19.56 -24.39 21.86
CA GLY A 228 -19.73 -25.80 21.52
C GLY A 228 -18.44 -26.60 21.70
N LYS A 229 -18.40 -27.55 22.65
CA LYS A 229 -17.36 -28.58 22.68
C LYS A 229 -17.77 -29.71 21.75
N TYR A 230 -17.07 -29.82 20.61
CA TYR A 230 -17.22 -30.92 19.67
C TYR A 230 -16.08 -31.92 19.87
N SER A 231 -16.39 -33.21 19.89
CA SER A 231 -15.40 -34.29 19.97
C SER A 231 -15.45 -35.09 18.68
N ALA A 232 -14.30 -35.25 18.02
CA ALA A 232 -14.13 -36.05 16.83
C ALA A 232 -12.83 -36.85 16.93
N SER A 233 -12.71 -37.91 16.14
CA SER A 233 -11.47 -38.66 16.00
C SER A 233 -10.76 -38.24 14.70
N VAL A 234 -9.44 -38.19 14.73
CA VAL A 234 -8.62 -37.78 13.58
C VAL A 234 -7.51 -38.80 13.39
N ASN A 235 -7.15 -39.07 12.13
CA ASN A 235 -6.09 -40.00 11.80
C ASN A 235 -4.72 -39.44 12.22
N LEU A 236 -3.74 -40.33 12.37
CA LEU A 236 -2.36 -39.94 12.59
C LEU A 236 -1.75 -39.40 11.28
N SER A 237 -0.87 -38.41 11.42
CA SER A 237 -0.10 -37.85 10.30
C SER A 237 0.95 -38.83 9.77
N GLU A 238 1.51 -39.67 10.64
CA GLU A 238 2.49 -40.70 10.33
C GLU A 238 2.25 -41.93 11.23
N ASP A 239 2.73 -43.11 10.82
CA ASP A 239 2.65 -44.34 11.62
C ASP A 239 3.51 -44.20 12.89
N VAL A 240 2.93 -44.47 14.06
CA VAL A 240 3.60 -44.31 15.37
C VAL A 240 3.81 -45.67 16.05
N SER A 241 5.02 -45.90 16.56
CA SER A 241 5.37 -47.09 17.35
C SER A 241 4.87 -47.01 18.81
N VAL A 242 4.54 -48.15 19.40
CA VAL A 242 4.17 -48.26 20.82
C VAL A 242 5.33 -47.76 21.71
N GLY A 243 5.06 -46.77 22.57
CA GLY A 243 6.06 -46.15 23.45
C GLY A 243 6.49 -44.73 23.07
N SER A 244 5.97 -44.16 21.97
CA SER A 244 6.21 -42.76 21.60
C SER A 244 5.49 -41.78 22.53
N PHE A 245 6.19 -40.75 22.99
CA PHE A 245 5.66 -39.71 23.89
C PHE A 245 5.07 -38.50 23.15
N THR A 246 5.25 -38.44 21.83
CA THR A 246 4.72 -37.40 20.94
C THR A 246 4.03 -38.08 19.76
N ILE A 247 2.82 -37.63 19.45
CA ILE A 247 1.96 -38.19 18.40
C ILE A 247 1.46 -37.02 17.55
N GLY A 248 1.72 -37.06 16.24
CA GLY A 248 1.21 -36.05 15.31
C GLY A 248 -0.17 -36.46 14.78
N ALA A 249 -1.21 -35.69 15.10
CA ALA A 249 -2.53 -35.82 14.48
C ALA A 249 -2.54 -35.15 13.10
N SER A 250 -3.31 -35.68 12.14
CA SER A 250 -3.36 -35.13 10.77
C SER A 250 -4.01 -33.74 10.69
N SER A 251 -4.87 -33.39 11.66
CA SER A 251 -5.53 -32.09 11.77
C SER A 251 -6.09 -31.90 13.19
N ILE A 252 -6.23 -30.64 13.62
CA ILE A 252 -7.00 -30.27 14.81
C ILE A 252 -8.46 -29.91 14.49
N PHE A 253 -8.81 -29.86 13.20
CA PHE A 253 -10.12 -29.48 12.69
C PHE A 253 -10.87 -30.68 12.11
N SER A 254 -12.20 -30.67 12.26
CA SER A 254 -13.12 -31.61 11.63
C SER A 254 -14.30 -30.86 11.03
N GLN A 255 -14.85 -31.37 9.94
CA GLN A 255 -15.92 -30.71 9.19
C GLN A 255 -17.26 -30.84 9.93
N LEU A 256 -17.81 -29.73 10.41
CA LEU A 256 -19.10 -29.71 11.12
C LEU A 256 -20.31 -29.64 10.15
N ILE A 257 -20.15 -28.92 9.04
CA ILE A 257 -21.17 -28.76 8.00
C ILE A 257 -20.53 -28.86 6.61
N PRO A 258 -21.19 -29.54 5.64
CA PRO A 258 -20.77 -29.51 4.25
C PRO A 258 -20.98 -28.10 3.71
N SER A 259 -19.90 -27.43 3.33
CA SER A 259 -19.94 -26.14 2.66
C SER A 259 -19.50 -26.30 1.22
N SER A 260 -20.23 -25.67 0.30
CA SER A 260 -19.76 -25.51 -1.08
C SER A 260 -18.60 -24.51 -1.05
N GLN A 261 -17.38 -24.97 -1.36
CA GLN A 261 -16.25 -24.08 -1.57
C GLN A 261 -16.53 -23.29 -2.85
N THR A 262 -16.77 -21.99 -2.71
CA THR A 262 -16.86 -21.08 -3.86
C THR A 262 -15.50 -20.45 -4.05
N GLU A 263 -14.86 -20.73 -5.18
CA GLU A 263 -13.66 -20.03 -5.59
C GLU A 263 -14.03 -18.59 -5.97
N THR A 264 -13.42 -17.62 -5.30
CA THR A 264 -13.44 -16.23 -5.77
C THR A 264 -12.13 -15.99 -6.52
N PRO A 265 -12.13 -15.99 -7.86
CA PRO A 265 -10.93 -15.67 -8.61
C PRO A 265 -10.60 -14.18 -8.41
N LEU A 266 -9.47 -13.91 -7.78
CA LEU A 266 -8.87 -12.57 -7.74
C LEU A 266 -7.98 -12.44 -8.98
N LEU A 267 -8.55 -11.90 -10.07
CA LEU A 267 -7.80 -11.61 -11.30
C LEU A 267 -7.17 -10.22 -11.19
N ASP A 268 -5.89 -10.11 -11.56
CA ASP A 268 -5.12 -8.86 -11.62
C ASP A 268 -5.07 -8.04 -10.31
N LEU A 269 -4.94 -8.71 -9.15
CA LEU A 269 -4.66 -8.00 -7.90
C LEU A 269 -3.25 -7.41 -7.97
N ASN A 270 -3.16 -6.09 -8.11
CA ASN A 270 -1.89 -5.38 -8.17
C ASN A 270 -1.22 -5.39 -6.78
N ALA A 271 -0.36 -6.39 -6.54
CA ALA A 271 0.39 -6.54 -5.30
C ALA A 271 1.41 -5.41 -5.03
N VAL A 272 1.62 -4.50 -5.99
CA VAL A 272 2.68 -3.47 -5.93
C VAL A 272 2.14 -2.09 -5.48
N SER A 273 0.81 -1.89 -5.40
CA SER A 273 0.24 -0.53 -5.41
C SER A 273 -0.67 -0.14 -4.24
N GLU A 274 -0.60 -0.79 -3.07
CA GLU A 274 -1.50 -0.43 -1.96
C GLU A 274 -0.97 0.62 -0.98
N ASN A 275 0.33 0.98 -1.00
CA ASN A 275 0.86 2.03 -0.13
C ASN A 275 2.04 2.76 -0.79
N PRO A 276 1.89 3.96 -1.37
CA PRO A 276 3.05 4.69 -1.90
C PRO A 276 4.02 5.03 -0.75
N ALA A 277 5.31 4.72 -0.92
CA ALA A 277 6.32 5.18 0.00
C ALA A 277 6.53 6.69 -0.22
N LEU A 278 6.14 7.50 0.77
CA LEU A 278 6.36 8.94 0.72
C LEU A 278 7.83 9.23 1.04
N VAL A 279 8.52 9.79 0.07
CA VAL A 279 9.92 10.21 0.18
C VAL A 279 9.98 11.71 0.39
N ALA A 280 10.69 12.14 1.44
CA ALA A 280 10.93 13.56 1.70
C ALA A 280 11.78 14.19 0.59
N GLY A 281 11.36 15.36 0.09
CA GLY A 281 12.15 16.13 -0.89
C GLY A 281 13.41 16.77 -0.30
N ASN A 282 13.42 17.03 1.02
CA ASN A 282 14.52 17.57 1.82
C ASN A 282 14.32 17.18 3.31
N GLY A 283 15.36 17.23 4.14
CA GLY A 283 15.25 17.12 5.60
C GLY A 283 14.78 18.40 6.31
N GLY A 284 14.71 19.53 5.59
CA GLY A 284 14.19 20.80 6.11
C GLY A 284 12.67 20.92 6.02
N THR A 285 12.07 21.62 6.99
CA THR A 285 10.65 22.00 6.96
C THR A 285 10.44 23.30 6.18
N ILE A 286 9.27 23.46 5.58
CA ILE A 286 8.80 24.73 5.02
C ILE A 286 7.59 25.22 5.79
N THR A 287 7.42 26.54 5.90
CA THR A 287 6.26 27.16 6.53
C THR A 287 5.49 27.95 5.48
N VAL A 288 4.20 27.65 5.31
CA VAL A 288 3.30 28.35 4.39
C VAL A 288 2.09 28.88 5.15
N GLN A 289 1.68 30.11 4.83
CA GLN A 289 0.50 30.75 5.42
C GLN A 289 -0.74 30.43 4.60
N TYR A 290 -1.80 30.01 5.28
CA TYR A 290 -3.12 29.78 4.70
C TYR A 290 -4.19 30.56 5.46
N THR A 291 -5.13 31.14 4.71
CA THR A 291 -6.39 31.62 5.26
C THR A 291 -7.46 30.58 4.98
N THR A 292 -8.03 29.99 6.03
CA THR A 292 -9.07 28.97 5.91
C THR A 292 -10.16 29.19 6.94
N ASN A 293 -11.39 28.78 6.62
CA ASN A 293 -12.44 28.68 7.61
C ASN A 293 -12.45 27.25 8.17
N VAL A 294 -12.22 27.13 9.47
CA VAL A 294 -12.22 25.85 10.18
C VAL A 294 -13.68 25.50 10.50
N ASN A 295 -14.22 24.53 9.77
CA ASN A 295 -15.55 23.95 9.98
C ASN A 295 -15.64 22.58 9.28
N THR A 296 -16.69 21.80 9.55
CA THR A 296 -16.89 20.47 8.96
C THR A 296 -17.35 20.47 7.49
N ALA A 297 -17.68 21.63 6.90
CA ALA A 297 -18.14 21.76 5.52
C ALA A 297 -17.04 22.15 4.53
N GLN A 298 -15.90 22.63 5.03
CA GLN A 298 -14.75 23.05 4.23
C GLN A 298 -13.50 22.28 4.65
N SER A 299 -12.58 22.12 3.71
CA SER A 299 -11.30 21.44 3.92
C SER A 299 -10.18 22.32 3.38
N LEU A 300 -8.96 22.06 3.82
CA LEU A 300 -7.77 22.80 3.38
C LEU A 300 -6.87 21.90 2.55
N TYR A 301 -6.39 22.41 1.42
CA TYR A 301 -5.34 21.77 0.63
C TYR A 301 -4.04 22.53 0.81
N ILE A 302 -2.99 21.82 1.23
CA ILE A 302 -1.62 22.34 1.31
C ILE A 302 -1.01 22.47 -0.10
N GLY A 303 -1.55 21.73 -1.09
CA GLY A 303 -1.12 21.83 -2.48
C GLY A 303 0.18 21.06 -2.79
N SER A 304 0.64 20.21 -1.86
CA SER A 304 1.77 19.30 -2.04
C SER A 304 1.61 18.07 -1.15
N SER A 305 2.23 16.95 -1.53
CA SER A 305 2.36 15.81 -0.62
C SER A 305 3.26 16.16 0.57
N VAL A 306 3.00 15.54 1.70
CA VAL A 306 3.63 15.87 3.00
C VAL A 306 4.17 14.59 3.65
N LEU A 307 5.35 14.67 4.26
CA LEU A 307 5.90 13.51 4.96
C LEU A 307 5.07 13.20 6.22
N PRO A 308 4.71 11.93 6.48
CA PRO A 308 4.02 11.55 7.72
C PRO A 308 4.77 12.01 8.97
N ALA A 309 4.01 12.41 10.00
CA ALA A 309 4.51 12.91 11.29
C ALA A 309 5.33 14.21 11.22
N SER A 310 5.28 14.97 10.11
CA SER A 310 6.03 16.22 9.94
C SER A 310 5.21 17.51 10.12
N VAL A 311 3.88 17.41 10.17
CA VAL A 311 3.00 18.60 10.18
C VAL A 311 2.85 19.19 11.58
N SER A 312 3.05 20.50 11.69
CA SER A 312 2.80 21.28 12.90
C SER A 312 2.31 22.70 12.60
N PHE A 313 1.38 23.20 13.41
CA PHE A 313 0.88 24.58 13.33
C PHE A 313 0.16 25.00 14.62
N THR A 314 -0.14 26.28 14.75
CA THR A 314 -0.97 26.81 15.84
C THR A 314 -2.36 27.15 15.30
N LEU A 315 -3.41 26.67 15.96
CA LEU A 315 -4.80 26.98 15.63
C LEU A 315 -5.55 27.41 16.90
N PHE A 316 -6.20 28.57 16.86
CA PHE A 316 -6.92 29.18 18.00
C PHE A 316 -6.10 29.21 19.31
N GLY A 317 -4.79 29.46 19.20
CA GLY A 317 -3.87 29.54 20.34
C GLY A 317 -3.38 28.18 20.88
N GLN A 318 -3.76 27.07 20.24
CA GLN A 318 -3.32 25.72 20.61
C GLN A 318 -2.32 25.17 19.59
N ALA A 319 -1.26 24.52 20.07
CA ALA A 319 -0.31 23.81 19.22
C ALA A 319 -0.91 22.50 18.72
N ILE A 320 -0.87 22.30 17.41
CA ILE A 320 -1.35 21.12 16.70
C ILE A 320 -0.16 20.38 16.14
N THR A 321 -0.15 19.07 16.36
CA THR A 321 0.86 18.13 15.86
C THR A 321 0.18 16.97 15.15
N ASP A 322 0.85 16.48 14.11
CA ASP A 322 0.45 15.29 13.39
C ASP A 322 0.80 13.99 14.13
N ASN A 323 -0.18 13.10 14.21
CA ASN A 323 -0.06 11.79 14.83
C ASN A 323 -0.69 10.75 13.90
N GLY A 324 0.00 10.44 12.81
CA GLY A 324 -0.30 9.30 11.95
C GLY A 324 -1.63 9.44 11.21
N GLY A 325 -1.86 10.59 10.56
CA GLY A 325 -3.07 10.87 9.77
C GLY A 325 -4.16 11.59 10.57
N THR A 326 -3.97 11.75 11.89
CA THR A 326 -4.84 12.58 12.73
C THR A 326 -4.08 13.80 13.26
N LEU A 327 -4.70 14.96 13.18
CA LEU A 327 -4.15 16.21 13.72
C LEU A 327 -4.68 16.40 15.15
N ARG A 328 -3.79 16.53 16.12
CA ARG A 328 -4.14 16.56 17.55
C ARG A 328 -3.52 17.74 18.29
N THR A 329 -4.23 18.23 19.30
CA THR A 329 -3.65 19.15 20.29
C THR A 329 -2.68 18.43 21.22
N ALA A 330 -1.86 19.18 21.96
CA ALA A 330 -1.01 18.63 23.02
C ALA A 330 -1.80 17.84 24.11
N ASN A 331 -3.09 18.16 24.28
CA ASN A 331 -3.99 17.47 25.22
C ASN A 331 -4.67 16.23 24.60
N GLY A 332 -4.33 15.85 23.36
CA GLY A 332 -4.82 14.65 22.68
C GLY A 332 -6.14 14.79 21.93
N THR A 333 -6.78 15.96 21.95
CA THR A 333 -8.04 16.22 21.23
C THR A 333 -7.80 16.21 19.71
N GLN A 334 -8.55 15.40 18.96
CA GLN A 334 -8.48 15.35 17.50
C GLN A 334 -9.22 16.53 16.88
N ILE A 335 -8.51 17.32 16.09
CA ILE A 335 -9.01 18.54 15.44
C ILE A 335 -9.26 18.36 13.94
N GLY A 336 -8.85 17.22 13.39
CA GLY A 336 -8.93 16.92 11.98
C GLY A 336 -8.15 15.67 11.58
N THR A 337 -8.18 15.38 10.29
CA THR A 337 -7.38 14.33 9.64
C THR A 337 -6.58 14.93 8.49
N ILE A 338 -5.46 14.30 8.15
CA ILE A 338 -4.64 14.69 7.00
C ILE A 338 -4.40 13.49 6.09
N ASP A 339 -4.64 13.68 4.79
CA ASP A 339 -4.12 12.81 3.74
C ASP A 339 -2.76 13.35 3.27
N TYR A 340 -1.72 12.56 3.50
CA TYR A 340 -0.34 12.90 3.21
C TYR A 340 -0.01 12.96 1.72
N GLN A 341 -0.71 12.19 0.87
CA GLN A 341 -0.41 12.16 -0.56
C GLN A 341 -0.90 13.43 -1.25
N THR A 342 -2.06 13.94 -0.84
CA THR A 342 -2.67 15.14 -1.42
C THR A 342 -2.42 16.41 -0.58
N GLY A 343 -1.96 16.25 0.66
CA GLY A 343 -1.85 17.36 1.62
C GLY A 343 -3.24 17.90 2.00
N HIS A 344 -4.26 17.04 2.01
CA HIS A 344 -5.65 17.41 2.27
C HIS A 344 -5.99 17.28 3.75
N ILE A 345 -6.37 18.40 4.36
CA ILE A 345 -6.80 18.48 5.76
C ILE A 345 -8.31 18.61 5.82
N VAL A 346 -8.95 17.71 6.57
CA VAL A 346 -10.37 17.77 6.91
C VAL A 346 -10.51 18.17 8.38
N TRP A 347 -11.28 19.21 8.65
CA TRP A 347 -11.43 19.78 9.99
C TRP A 347 -12.54 19.13 10.80
N THR A 348 -12.38 19.14 12.12
CA THR A 348 -13.47 18.96 13.09
C THR A 348 -13.76 20.27 13.81
N ASN A 349 -14.92 20.37 14.46
CA ASN A 349 -15.28 21.55 15.26
C ASN A 349 -14.77 21.45 16.72
N ALA A 350 -13.83 20.55 17.01
CA ALA A 350 -13.49 20.15 18.38
C ALA A 350 -12.84 21.25 19.22
N ILE A 351 -12.21 22.26 18.60
CA ILE A 351 -11.51 23.36 19.29
C ILE A 351 -12.01 24.75 18.87
N GLY A 352 -13.16 24.82 18.19
CA GLY A 352 -13.77 26.05 17.69
C GLY A 352 -14.02 26.01 16.17
N ALA A 353 -14.86 26.93 15.69
CA ALA A 353 -15.14 27.11 14.27
C ALA A 353 -15.05 28.59 13.88
N GLY A 354 -14.51 28.89 12.70
CA GLY A 354 -14.36 30.26 12.22
C GLY A 354 -13.19 30.46 11.27
N ASN A 355 -13.07 31.69 10.76
CA ASN A 355 -11.96 32.07 9.89
C ASN A 355 -10.65 32.16 10.68
N ALA A 356 -9.60 31.49 10.20
CA ALA A 356 -8.29 31.46 10.82
C ALA A 356 -7.18 31.64 9.78
N ASN A 357 -6.16 32.42 10.15
CA ASN A 357 -4.90 32.45 9.43
C ASN A 357 -3.94 31.48 10.14
N ILE A 358 -3.51 30.45 9.43
CA ILE A 358 -2.67 29.39 9.99
C ILE A 358 -1.35 29.31 9.23
N SER A 359 -0.26 29.20 9.99
CA SER A 359 1.09 29.00 9.49
C SER A 359 1.42 27.52 9.60
N ILE A 360 1.27 26.77 8.51
CA ILE A 360 1.50 25.32 8.51
C ILE A 360 2.96 25.06 8.18
N THR A 361 3.64 24.38 9.12
CA THR A 361 5.02 23.93 8.97
C THR A 361 5.02 22.43 8.68
N PHE A 362 5.67 22.01 7.60
CA PHE A 362 5.69 20.60 7.18
C PHE A 362 6.93 20.28 6.32
N THR A 363 7.24 18.99 6.16
CA THR A 363 8.29 18.54 5.23
C THR A 363 7.65 18.09 3.92
N PRO A 364 7.95 18.72 2.76
CA PRO A 364 7.42 18.30 1.47
C PRO A 364 7.85 16.88 1.11
N ALA A 365 6.92 16.08 0.62
CA ALA A 365 7.17 14.72 0.17
C ALA A 365 6.73 14.51 -1.29
N SER A 366 7.12 13.38 -1.85
CA SER A 366 6.63 12.87 -3.13
C SER A 366 6.39 11.36 -3.02
N ALA A 367 5.46 10.84 -3.80
CA ALA A 367 5.16 9.41 -3.93
C ALA A 367 5.71 8.88 -5.28
N PRO A 368 7.02 8.63 -5.40
CA PRO A 368 7.57 8.01 -6.60
C PRO A 368 7.01 6.59 -6.76
N VAL A 369 6.72 6.21 -8.00
CA VAL A 369 6.41 4.81 -8.32
C VAL A 369 7.69 4.02 -8.21
N GLN A 370 7.73 3.07 -7.27
CA GLN A 370 8.89 2.23 -7.02
C GLN A 370 8.47 0.78 -6.77
N PRO A 371 9.33 -0.22 -7.07
CA PRO A 371 9.07 -1.60 -6.70
C PRO A 371 9.02 -1.74 -5.18
N PHE A 372 8.04 -2.49 -4.69
CA PHE A 372 7.91 -2.87 -3.29
C PHE A 372 8.71 -4.15 -3.03
N GLU A 373 9.38 -4.18 -1.87
CA GLU A 373 10.00 -5.39 -1.35
C GLU A 373 8.92 -6.24 -0.69
N SER A 374 9.05 -7.56 -0.81
CA SER A 374 8.14 -8.52 -0.19
C SER A 374 8.91 -9.60 0.55
N TYR A 375 8.42 -9.97 1.73
CA TYR A 375 8.97 -11.06 2.53
C TYR A 375 7.84 -11.92 3.11
N ALA A 376 8.05 -13.23 3.17
CA ALA A 376 7.08 -14.17 3.71
C ALA A 376 7.71 -14.95 4.87
N LEU A 377 7.03 -14.99 6.01
CA LEU A 377 7.39 -15.81 7.17
C LEU A 377 6.40 -16.95 7.30
N GLU A 378 6.89 -18.18 7.18
CA GLU A 378 6.03 -19.35 7.33
C GLU A 378 5.62 -19.58 8.78
N VAL A 379 4.31 -19.76 8.98
CA VAL A 379 3.75 -20.23 10.25
C VAL A 379 3.76 -21.76 10.24
N THR A 380 4.63 -22.34 11.05
CA THR A 380 4.74 -23.77 11.32
C THR A 380 4.16 -24.09 12.69
N GLN A 381 3.91 -25.37 12.96
CA GLN A 381 3.43 -25.79 14.28
C GLN A 381 4.41 -25.45 15.42
N ASN A 382 5.71 -25.34 15.12
CA ASN A 382 6.75 -25.07 16.12
C ASN A 382 6.91 -23.58 16.45
N ASN A 383 6.57 -22.68 15.53
CA ASN A 383 6.71 -21.23 15.71
C ASN A 383 5.37 -20.48 15.73
N GLN A 384 4.25 -21.20 15.78
CA GLN A 384 2.92 -20.59 15.89
C GLN A 384 2.81 -19.78 17.18
N GLY A 385 2.61 -18.48 17.03
CA GLY A 385 2.48 -17.55 18.15
C GLY A 385 1.71 -16.31 17.75
N THR A 386 1.38 -15.48 18.74
CA THR A 386 0.73 -14.19 18.51
C THR A 386 1.73 -13.07 18.25
N ASN A 387 2.98 -13.22 18.70
CA ASN A 387 4.03 -12.22 18.54
C ASN A 387 5.04 -12.64 17.49
N TRP A 388 5.25 -11.77 16.51
CA TRP A 388 6.18 -11.95 15.40
C TRP A 388 7.10 -10.75 15.32
N THR A 389 8.37 -10.99 15.04
CA THR A 389 9.37 -9.93 14.95
C THR A 389 10.42 -10.30 13.91
N GLY A 390 11.08 -9.28 13.39
CA GLY A 390 12.19 -9.43 12.46
C GLY A 390 12.83 -8.08 12.18
N VAL A 391 13.72 -8.07 11.20
CA VAL A 391 14.40 -6.86 10.72
C VAL A 391 14.21 -6.77 9.22
N LEU A 392 13.74 -5.62 8.75
CA LEU A 392 13.59 -5.33 7.33
C LEU A 392 14.85 -4.65 6.80
N VAL A 393 15.47 -5.30 5.81
CA VAL A 393 16.59 -4.75 5.05
C VAL A 393 16.21 -4.88 3.58
N PRO A 394 16.07 -3.78 2.84
CA PRO A 394 16.30 -2.38 3.25
C PRO A 394 15.27 -1.80 4.23
N ILE A 395 15.64 -0.77 5.00
CA ILE A 395 14.75 -0.14 6.00
C ILE A 395 13.56 0.52 5.29
N PRO A 396 12.31 0.29 5.74
CA PRO A 396 11.12 0.87 5.14
C PRO A 396 11.05 2.39 5.34
N ALA A 397 10.50 3.09 4.35
CA ALA A 397 10.12 4.50 4.50
C ALA A 397 8.91 4.62 5.46
N PRO A 398 8.77 5.73 6.20
CA PRO A 398 7.63 5.93 7.10
C PRO A 398 6.28 5.81 6.40
N GLY A 399 5.40 4.93 6.90
CA GLY A 399 4.07 4.67 6.35
C GLY A 399 4.04 3.70 5.17
N ALA A 400 5.19 3.15 4.76
CA ALA A 400 5.29 2.28 3.59
C ALA A 400 5.17 0.79 3.91
N LEU A 401 5.12 0.39 5.19
CA LEU A 401 5.05 -1.01 5.61
C LEU A 401 3.59 -1.49 5.75
N SER A 402 3.31 -2.67 5.19
CA SER A 402 2.09 -3.43 5.38
C SER A 402 2.43 -4.86 5.78
N ILE A 403 1.72 -5.41 6.77
CA ILE A 403 1.88 -6.80 7.22
C ILE A 403 0.52 -7.48 7.22
N SER A 404 0.43 -8.63 6.55
CA SER A 404 -0.78 -9.44 6.45
C SER A 404 -0.56 -10.83 7.03
N TYR A 405 -1.54 -11.36 7.75
CA TYR A 405 -1.53 -12.73 8.27
C TYR A 405 -2.89 -13.38 8.07
N MET A 406 -2.93 -14.71 8.01
CA MET A 406 -4.18 -15.47 7.93
C MET A 406 -4.52 -16.07 9.29
N SER A 407 -5.78 -15.95 9.70
CA SER A 407 -6.33 -16.66 10.86
C SER A 407 -7.75 -17.11 10.54
N GLN A 408 -8.08 -18.37 10.86
CA GLN A 408 -9.35 -19.02 10.55
C GLN A 408 -9.75 -18.89 9.07
N GLY A 409 -8.79 -18.94 8.15
CA GLY A 409 -9.00 -18.81 6.71
C GLY A 409 -9.29 -17.38 6.22
N LYS A 410 -9.15 -16.35 7.07
CA LYS A 410 -9.33 -14.93 6.70
C LYS A 410 -8.02 -14.16 6.80
N PHE A 411 -7.73 -13.33 5.79
CA PHE A 411 -6.59 -12.41 5.83
C PHE A 411 -6.90 -11.16 6.66
N TYR A 412 -5.93 -10.80 7.48
CA TYR A 412 -5.92 -9.63 8.34
C TYR A 412 -4.68 -8.79 8.01
N THR A 413 -4.87 -7.52 7.69
CA THR A 413 -3.78 -6.62 7.30
C THR A 413 -3.64 -5.48 8.30
N LEU A 414 -2.40 -5.23 8.73
CA LEU A 414 -2.01 -4.06 9.50
C LEU A 414 -1.09 -3.18 8.66
N ARG A 415 -1.34 -1.87 8.66
CA ARG A 415 -0.56 -0.89 7.92
C ARG A 415 0.15 0.04 8.88
N ASP A 416 1.35 0.45 8.51
CA ASP A 416 2.09 1.50 9.21
C ASP A 416 1.43 2.86 9.00
N ASN A 417 1.16 3.57 10.10
CA ASN A 417 0.53 4.89 10.08
C ASN A 417 1.55 6.04 9.88
N GLY A 418 2.83 5.73 9.71
CA GLY A 418 3.90 6.72 9.55
C GLY A 418 4.56 7.15 10.86
N THR A 419 3.99 6.83 12.03
CA THR A 419 4.64 7.08 13.34
C THR A 419 5.41 5.88 13.87
N GLY A 420 5.48 4.79 13.10
CA GLY A 420 6.10 3.55 13.51
C GLY A 420 5.14 2.62 14.26
N ARG A 421 3.83 2.85 14.14
CA ARG A 421 2.78 2.00 14.72
C ARG A 421 1.98 1.32 13.61
N LEU A 422 1.84 0.01 13.72
CA LEU A 422 1.02 -0.80 12.81
C LEU A 422 -0.43 -0.81 13.32
N VAL A 423 -1.36 -0.46 12.44
CA VAL A 423 -2.80 -0.37 12.72
C VAL A 423 -3.59 -1.19 11.70
N GLY A 424 -4.51 -2.03 12.18
CA GLY A 424 -5.47 -2.74 11.36
C GLY A 424 -6.78 -1.96 11.18
N GLY A 425 -7.71 -2.51 10.39
CA GLY A 425 -9.05 -1.93 10.20
C GLY A 425 -9.90 -1.85 11.47
N SER A 426 -9.57 -2.64 12.50
CA SER A 426 -10.08 -2.52 13.87
C SER A 426 -9.02 -2.93 14.88
N GLU A 427 -9.14 -2.50 16.14
CA GLU A 427 -8.17 -2.85 17.20
C GLU A 427 -8.10 -4.37 17.47
N SER A 428 -9.18 -5.10 17.15
CA SER A 428 -9.25 -6.56 17.26
C SER A 428 -8.42 -7.31 16.21
N VAL A 429 -7.94 -6.64 15.17
CA VAL A 429 -7.09 -7.25 14.12
C VAL A 429 -5.66 -7.46 14.63
N GLY A 430 -5.25 -6.74 15.66
CA GLY A 430 -3.89 -6.78 16.19
C GLY A 430 -3.26 -5.39 16.23
N SER A 431 -2.03 -5.35 16.73
CA SER A 431 -1.24 -4.12 16.84
C SER A 431 0.23 -4.44 16.59
N GLY A 432 1.02 -3.42 16.32
CA GLY A 432 2.45 -3.61 16.16
C GLY A 432 3.22 -2.31 16.05
N SER A 433 4.51 -2.42 15.82
CA SER A 433 5.40 -1.28 15.64
C SER A 433 6.54 -1.58 14.66
N ILE A 434 7.09 -0.52 14.09
CA ILE A 434 8.30 -0.53 13.26
C ILE A 434 9.22 0.58 13.72
N ASN A 435 10.50 0.25 13.88
CA ASN A 435 11.56 1.22 14.17
C ASN A 435 12.29 1.59 12.89
N TYR A 436 12.13 2.83 12.43
CA TYR A 436 12.78 3.32 11.20
C TYR A 436 14.28 3.56 11.32
N ALA A 437 14.86 3.50 12.53
CA ALA A 437 16.31 3.59 12.70
C ALA A 437 17.00 2.23 12.49
N THR A 438 16.34 1.13 12.87
CA THR A 438 16.93 -0.22 12.84
C THR A 438 16.27 -1.15 11.83
N GLY A 439 15.08 -0.81 11.30
CA GLY A 439 14.25 -1.71 10.49
C GLY A 439 13.55 -2.81 11.30
N THR A 440 13.63 -2.78 12.63
CA THR A 440 13.04 -3.80 13.50
C THR A 440 11.54 -3.62 13.61
N TRP A 441 10.77 -4.66 13.32
CA TRP A 441 9.31 -4.65 13.45
C TRP A 441 8.83 -5.67 14.49
N LEU A 442 7.68 -5.36 15.08
CA LEU A 442 6.94 -6.21 15.99
C LEU A 442 5.49 -6.24 15.54
N LEU A 443 4.93 -7.44 15.39
CA LEU A 443 3.52 -7.68 15.15
C LEU A 443 2.98 -8.51 16.32
N THR A 444 1.88 -8.05 16.90
CA THR A 444 1.02 -8.80 17.80
C THR A 444 -0.31 -9.03 17.11
N THR A 445 -0.58 -10.26 16.68
CA THR A 445 -1.81 -10.63 15.98
C THR A 445 -2.99 -10.63 16.94
N GLY A 446 -4.16 -10.21 16.45
CA GLY A 446 -5.41 -10.25 17.23
C GLY A 446 -5.97 -11.66 17.42
N ALA A 447 -5.62 -12.57 16.52
CA ALA A 447 -5.93 -13.99 16.57
C ALA A 447 -4.72 -14.84 16.17
N LEU A 448 -4.70 -16.11 16.59
CA LEU A 448 -3.59 -17.01 16.31
C LEU A 448 -3.50 -17.29 14.80
N PRO A 449 -2.34 -17.09 14.13
CA PRO A 449 -2.21 -17.36 12.71
C PRO A 449 -2.33 -18.86 12.38
N ASP A 450 -2.87 -19.18 11.21
CA ASP A 450 -3.09 -20.58 10.80
C ASP A 450 -1.76 -21.26 10.40
N VAL A 451 -1.53 -22.48 10.87
CA VAL A 451 -0.35 -23.27 10.49
C VAL A 451 -0.39 -23.60 8.99
N GLY A 452 0.74 -23.47 8.32
CA GLY A 452 0.88 -23.66 6.87
C GLY A 452 0.57 -22.40 6.06
N THR A 453 0.26 -21.27 6.70
CA THR A 453 0.02 -19.98 6.02
C THR A 453 1.17 -19.01 6.28
N PRO A 454 1.58 -18.19 5.30
CA PRO A 454 2.64 -17.21 5.52
C PRO A 454 2.10 -15.91 6.12
N ILE A 455 2.89 -15.28 6.99
CA ILE A 455 2.80 -13.86 7.30
C ILE A 455 3.54 -13.10 6.20
N LEU A 456 2.82 -12.25 5.49
CA LEU A 456 3.30 -11.48 4.35
C LEU A 456 3.66 -10.07 4.79
N LEU A 457 4.87 -9.63 4.48
CA LEU A 457 5.34 -8.28 4.68
C LEU A 457 5.60 -7.64 3.32
N GLN A 458 5.12 -6.41 3.16
CA GLN A 458 5.37 -5.59 1.97
C GLN A 458 5.82 -4.21 2.40
N TRP A 459 6.91 -3.71 1.82
CA TRP A 459 7.40 -2.37 2.14
C TRP A 459 8.15 -1.69 1.01
N GLY A 460 8.12 -0.36 1.01
CA GLY A 460 8.92 0.46 0.11
C GLY A 460 10.13 1.05 0.85
N SER A 461 11.28 1.10 0.17
CA SER A 461 12.51 1.71 0.72
C SER A 461 12.75 3.11 0.12
N PRO A 462 13.41 4.03 0.85
CA PRO A 462 13.74 5.36 0.31
C PRO A 462 15.01 5.37 -0.57
N ILE A 463 15.71 4.24 -0.73
CA ILE A 463 17.11 4.20 -1.18
C ILE A 463 17.27 4.42 -2.70
N THR A 464 16.22 4.21 -3.48
CA THR A 464 16.23 4.44 -4.94
C THR A 464 16.09 5.92 -5.30
N THR A 465 15.85 6.77 -4.30
CA THR A 465 15.67 8.21 -4.47
C THR A 465 16.78 9.00 -3.80
N PHE A 466 17.39 9.92 -4.54
CA PHE A 466 18.31 10.89 -3.97
C PHE A 466 17.62 12.24 -3.90
N ALA A 467 17.58 12.84 -2.70
CA ALA A 467 17.11 14.19 -2.53
C ALA A 467 18.04 15.15 -3.29
N ARG A 468 17.50 15.88 -4.28
CA ARG A 468 18.25 16.95 -4.96
C ARG A 468 18.37 18.24 -4.12
N ALA A 469 17.79 18.24 -2.92
CA ALA A 469 17.93 19.35 -1.99
C ALA A 469 19.41 19.60 -1.68
N ASN A 470 19.83 20.86 -1.80
CA ASN A 470 21.21 21.34 -1.68
C ASN A 470 22.15 21.05 -2.86
N LEU A 471 21.67 20.50 -3.97
CA LEU A 471 22.43 20.62 -5.22
C LEU A 471 22.31 22.06 -5.72
N PRO A 472 23.44 22.78 -5.95
CA PRO A 472 23.38 24.11 -6.52
C PRO A 472 22.68 24.04 -7.88
N VAL A 473 21.46 24.58 -7.96
CA VAL A 473 20.76 24.75 -9.23
C VAL A 473 21.58 25.76 -10.02
N LYS A 474 22.08 25.35 -11.20
CA LYS A 474 22.81 26.27 -12.08
C LYS A 474 21.88 27.47 -12.37
N PRO A 475 22.39 28.70 -12.25
CA PRO A 475 21.56 29.89 -12.44
C PRO A 475 20.94 29.89 -13.83
N ALA A 476 19.70 30.37 -13.92
CA ALA A 476 18.96 30.44 -15.17
C ALA A 476 19.71 31.33 -16.16
N ALA A 477 19.78 30.85 -17.39
CA ALA A 477 20.66 31.44 -18.37
C ALA A 477 20.03 31.46 -19.76
N ILE A 478 20.40 32.48 -20.50
CA ILE A 478 19.87 32.78 -21.82
C ILE A 478 20.99 32.50 -22.80
N ALA A 479 20.87 31.39 -23.53
CA ALA A 479 21.72 31.14 -24.68
C ALA A 479 21.33 32.10 -25.81
N PHE A 480 22.31 32.69 -26.48
CA PHE A 480 22.12 33.55 -27.63
C PHE A 480 23.17 33.25 -28.69
N ASN A 481 22.88 33.61 -29.94
CA ASN A 481 23.78 33.47 -31.06
C ASN A 481 23.81 34.79 -31.84
N LEU A 482 25.00 35.36 -32.01
CA LEU A 482 25.26 36.57 -32.80
C LEU A 482 25.93 36.19 -34.13
N ALA A 483 26.12 37.17 -35.02
CA ALA A 483 26.95 36.94 -36.20
C ALA A 483 28.40 36.60 -35.77
N PRO A 484 29.12 35.71 -36.48
CA PRO A 484 30.49 35.36 -36.14
C PRO A 484 31.45 36.55 -36.34
N GLY A 485 32.63 36.50 -35.71
CA GLY A 485 33.63 37.57 -35.80
C GLY A 485 33.27 38.84 -35.03
N VAL A 486 32.74 38.70 -33.81
CA VAL A 486 32.28 39.79 -32.96
C VAL A 486 33.46 40.54 -32.33
N ASN A 487 33.42 41.87 -32.32
CA ASN A 487 34.42 42.68 -31.61
C ASN A 487 34.17 42.64 -30.09
N SER A 488 35.24 42.76 -29.30
CA SER A 488 35.14 42.87 -27.85
C SER A 488 34.32 44.10 -27.45
N GLY A 489 33.46 43.95 -26.44
CA GLY A 489 32.62 45.06 -25.94
C GLY A 489 31.13 44.98 -26.27
N VAL A 490 30.60 43.78 -26.52
CA VAL A 490 29.16 43.53 -26.65
C VAL A 490 28.42 44.08 -25.43
N THR A 491 27.44 44.95 -25.66
CA THR A 491 26.60 45.54 -24.62
C THR A 491 25.18 45.05 -24.76
N VAL A 492 24.63 44.48 -23.68
CA VAL A 492 23.27 43.98 -23.62
C VAL A 492 22.45 44.87 -22.69
N THR A 493 21.30 45.33 -23.16
CA THR A 493 20.36 46.12 -22.36
C THR A 493 18.99 45.45 -22.27
N TRP A 494 18.37 45.46 -21.09
CA TRP A 494 17.03 44.94 -20.86
C TRP A 494 16.32 45.72 -19.75
N LEU A 495 14.99 45.63 -19.71
CA LEU A 495 14.20 46.27 -18.66
C LEU A 495 13.91 45.27 -17.53
N LEU A 496 14.17 45.66 -16.28
CA LEU A 496 13.77 44.92 -15.08
C LEU A 496 12.95 45.84 -14.19
N GLU A 497 11.66 45.52 -13.98
CA GLU A 497 10.76 46.30 -13.11
C GLU A 497 10.70 47.81 -13.47
N GLY A 498 10.82 48.14 -14.76
CA GLY A 498 10.83 49.53 -15.23
C GLY A 498 12.20 50.23 -15.16
N VAL A 499 13.25 49.56 -14.68
CA VAL A 499 14.63 50.09 -14.64
C VAL A 499 15.47 49.45 -15.74
N ASN A 500 16.21 50.26 -16.48
CA ASN A 500 17.12 49.76 -17.51
C ASN A 500 18.35 49.08 -16.88
N LYS A 501 18.65 47.87 -17.33
CA LYS A 501 19.75 47.03 -16.86
C LYS A 501 20.74 46.80 -17.98
N THR A 502 22.04 46.81 -17.66
CA THR A 502 23.10 46.73 -18.67
C THR A 502 24.18 45.74 -18.24
N ALA A 503 24.62 44.93 -19.20
CA ALA A 503 25.80 44.07 -19.06
C ALA A 503 26.72 44.23 -20.27
N THR A 504 28.03 44.34 -20.04
CA THR A 504 29.03 44.51 -21.10
C THR A 504 30.08 43.42 -21.01
N SER A 505 30.45 42.84 -22.16
CA SER A 505 31.49 41.82 -22.25
C SER A 505 32.89 42.46 -22.18
N ASN A 506 33.79 41.89 -21.39
CA ASN A 506 35.22 42.26 -21.36
C ASN A 506 36.01 41.56 -22.49
N PRO A 507 37.29 41.92 -22.74
CA PRO A 507 38.11 41.28 -23.77
C PRO A 507 38.26 39.75 -23.62
N GLN A 508 38.02 39.20 -22.43
CA GLN A 508 38.04 37.76 -22.18
C GLN A 508 36.73 37.05 -22.55
N GLY A 509 35.73 37.78 -23.06
CA GLY A 509 34.41 37.24 -23.39
C GLY A 509 33.49 37.06 -22.19
N GLN A 510 33.77 37.68 -21.04
CA GLN A 510 32.92 37.58 -19.85
C GLN A 510 32.04 38.83 -19.69
N PHE A 511 30.74 38.64 -19.43
CA PHE A 511 29.84 39.76 -19.13
C PHE A 511 29.99 40.23 -17.68
N VAL A 512 30.01 41.55 -17.50
CA VAL A 512 30.07 42.24 -16.21
C VAL A 512 28.94 43.28 -16.13
N GLY A 513 28.42 43.54 -14.94
CA GLY A 513 27.35 44.52 -14.69
C GLY A 513 26.14 43.87 -14.03
N ASP A 514 24.94 44.10 -14.60
CA ASP A 514 23.69 43.53 -14.09
C ASP A 514 23.48 42.03 -14.47
N ALA A 515 24.40 41.45 -15.22
CA ALA A 515 24.45 40.03 -15.55
C ALA A 515 25.91 39.54 -15.58
N ILE A 516 26.07 38.25 -15.31
CA ILE A 516 27.29 37.49 -15.61
C ILE A 516 27.08 36.64 -16.86
N GLY A 517 28.12 36.09 -17.45
CA GLY A 517 27.96 35.26 -18.64
C GLY A 517 29.23 35.15 -19.46
N THR A 518 29.14 34.41 -20.56
CA THR A 518 30.24 34.26 -21.51
C THR A 518 29.77 34.47 -22.94
N ILE A 519 30.66 34.91 -23.81
CA ILE A 519 30.50 34.94 -25.27
C ILE A 519 31.81 34.43 -25.87
N ASN A 520 31.74 33.67 -26.96
CA ASN A 520 32.87 33.37 -27.82
C ASN A 520 32.83 34.35 -29.01
N TYR A 521 33.87 35.18 -29.18
CA TYR A 521 33.87 36.20 -30.22
C TYR A 521 34.09 35.64 -31.62
N ALA A 522 34.71 34.47 -31.76
CA ALA A 522 34.89 33.80 -33.04
C ALA A 522 33.55 33.31 -33.60
N THR A 523 32.79 32.57 -32.79
CA THR A 523 31.54 31.92 -33.21
C THR A 523 30.30 32.81 -33.05
N GLY A 524 30.35 33.80 -32.15
CA GLY A 524 29.19 34.65 -31.81
C GLY A 524 28.24 33.99 -30.80
N GLU A 525 28.53 32.77 -30.34
CA GLU A 525 27.70 32.05 -29.38
C GLU A 525 28.01 32.48 -27.94
N GLY A 526 26.96 32.62 -27.13
CA GLY A 526 27.13 33.02 -25.74
C GLY A 526 25.97 32.68 -24.83
N LYS A 527 26.18 32.93 -23.55
CA LYS A 527 25.25 32.67 -22.47
C LYS A 527 25.24 33.85 -21.51
N LEU A 528 24.08 34.48 -21.36
CA LEU A 528 23.86 35.57 -20.41
C LEU A 528 23.10 35.05 -19.18
N ILE A 529 23.54 35.42 -17.99
CA ILE A 529 22.99 35.02 -16.70
C ILE A 529 22.69 36.30 -15.90
N PRO A 530 21.45 36.82 -15.98
CA PRO A 530 21.05 37.99 -15.20
C PRO A 530 21.21 37.75 -13.69
N ASN A 531 21.71 38.75 -12.94
CA ASN A 531 21.84 38.64 -11.48
C ASN A 531 20.48 38.51 -10.78
N LYS A 532 19.41 38.98 -11.42
CA LYS A 532 18.01 38.82 -11.00
C LYS A 532 17.19 38.30 -12.18
N LEU A 533 16.28 37.36 -11.90
CA LEU A 533 15.42 36.78 -12.93
C LEU A 533 14.52 37.85 -13.58
N PRO A 534 14.53 37.98 -14.91
CA PRO A 534 13.69 38.93 -15.64
C PRO A 534 12.22 38.48 -15.67
N GLN A 535 11.32 39.44 -15.84
CA GLN A 535 9.88 39.17 -15.97
C GLN A 535 9.57 38.46 -17.31
N LYS A 536 8.46 37.72 -17.36
CA LYS A 536 7.99 37.06 -18.60
C LYS A 536 7.83 38.11 -19.70
N GLY A 537 8.43 37.86 -20.87
CA GLY A 537 8.36 38.75 -22.04
C GLY A 537 9.43 39.86 -22.08
N THR A 538 10.43 39.82 -21.19
CA THR A 538 11.56 40.76 -21.25
C THR A 538 12.35 40.59 -22.55
N VAL A 539 12.62 41.69 -23.24
CA VAL A 539 13.41 41.74 -24.47
C VAL A 539 14.85 42.16 -24.14
N PHE A 540 15.81 41.39 -24.65
CA PHE A 540 17.24 41.69 -24.55
C PHE A 540 17.73 42.31 -25.86
N ASN A 541 18.27 43.53 -25.79
CA ASN A 541 18.82 44.23 -26.94
C ASN A 541 20.35 44.11 -26.91
N PHE A 542 20.92 43.45 -27.92
CA PHE A 542 22.36 43.27 -28.08
C PHE A 542 22.91 44.34 -29.03
N ASN A 543 23.85 45.15 -28.55
CA ASN A 543 24.60 46.11 -29.35
C ASN A 543 26.05 45.63 -29.49
N PHE A 544 26.47 45.35 -30.72
CA PHE A 544 27.78 44.79 -31.02
C PHE A 544 28.23 45.17 -32.45
N ASP A 545 29.55 45.21 -32.64
CA ASP A 545 30.17 45.30 -33.95
C ASP A 545 30.70 43.91 -34.35
N HIS A 546 30.62 43.56 -35.63
CA HIS A 546 31.17 42.31 -36.15
C HIS A 546 31.91 42.55 -37.46
N GLY A 547 32.85 41.66 -37.80
CA GLY A 547 33.57 41.65 -39.08
C GLY A 547 33.67 40.25 -39.66
N ASP A 548 34.02 40.15 -40.94
CA ASP A 548 34.14 38.86 -41.60
C ASP A 548 35.31 38.04 -41.01
N PRO A 549 35.08 36.77 -40.61
CA PRO A 549 36.14 35.89 -40.11
C PRO A 549 37.27 35.71 -41.12
N LYS A 550 38.51 35.85 -40.67
CA LYS A 550 39.71 35.60 -41.49
C LYS A 550 40.16 34.16 -41.34
N GLN A 551 40.17 33.40 -42.43
CA GLN A 551 40.64 32.02 -42.44
C GLN A 551 42.12 31.95 -42.86
N GLN A 552 42.88 31.06 -42.22
CA GLN A 552 44.25 30.74 -42.59
C GLN A 552 44.49 29.24 -42.45
N VAL A 553 45.02 28.62 -43.51
CA VAL A 553 45.46 27.22 -43.47
C VAL A 553 46.97 27.19 -43.27
N LYS A 554 47.44 26.44 -42.26
CA LYS A 554 48.86 26.15 -42.06
C LYS A 554 49.14 24.71 -42.48
N SER A 555 49.84 24.55 -43.59
CA SER A 555 50.28 23.24 -44.09
C SER A 555 51.66 22.89 -43.55
N ASN A 556 51.98 21.59 -43.51
CA ASN A 556 53.32 21.06 -43.19
C ASN A 556 53.84 21.37 -41.77
N VAL A 557 52.95 21.55 -40.79
CA VAL A 557 53.34 21.60 -39.38
C VAL A 557 53.53 20.16 -38.89
N ALA A 558 54.79 19.73 -38.75
CA ALA A 558 55.09 18.40 -38.22
C ALA A 558 55.08 18.43 -36.68
N PRO A 559 54.45 17.44 -36.01
CA PRO A 559 54.55 17.31 -34.57
C PRO A 559 55.98 17.00 -34.13
N ASP A 560 56.39 17.52 -32.97
CA ASP A 560 57.67 17.16 -32.36
C ASP A 560 57.64 15.76 -31.70
N GLY A 561 58.75 15.36 -31.07
CA GLY A 561 58.86 14.06 -30.39
C GLY A 561 57.87 13.83 -29.24
N ASN A 562 57.17 14.89 -28.79
CA ASN A 562 56.13 14.85 -27.77
C ASN A 562 54.73 15.11 -28.37
N GLN A 563 54.56 14.97 -29.69
CA GLN A 563 53.32 15.24 -30.43
C GLN A 563 52.83 16.70 -30.36
N LYS A 564 53.71 17.65 -30.04
CA LYS A 564 53.38 19.08 -29.95
C LYS A 564 53.52 19.74 -31.33
N LEU A 565 52.52 20.55 -31.69
CA LEU A 565 52.51 21.41 -32.86
C LEU A 565 52.77 22.86 -32.44
N ALA A 566 53.70 23.52 -33.12
CA ALA A 566 54.00 24.94 -32.90
C ALA A 566 53.91 25.72 -34.23
N PHE A 567 53.10 26.79 -34.25
CA PHE A 567 52.93 27.64 -35.43
C PHE A 567 52.48 29.05 -35.03
N THR A 568 52.40 29.97 -36.00
CA THR A 568 52.00 31.36 -35.75
C THR A 568 50.80 31.73 -36.62
N ILE A 569 49.74 32.27 -36.01
CA ILE A 569 48.53 32.74 -36.69
C ILE A 569 48.76 34.16 -37.24
N GLY A 570 48.30 34.42 -38.48
CA GLY A 570 48.41 35.70 -39.16
C GLY A 570 49.84 36.06 -39.58
N THR A 571 50.17 37.35 -39.52
CA THR A 571 51.51 37.92 -39.79
C THR A 571 52.21 38.39 -38.51
N GLY A 572 51.79 37.93 -37.34
CA GLY A 572 52.31 38.37 -36.04
C GLY A 572 51.71 39.69 -35.51
N VAL A 573 50.50 40.07 -35.98
CA VAL A 573 49.72 41.16 -35.39
C VAL A 573 48.99 40.70 -34.12
N ALA A 574 48.72 41.63 -33.21
CA ALA A 574 47.95 41.36 -32.00
C ALA A 574 46.58 40.75 -32.34
N ILE A 575 46.36 39.52 -31.89
CA ILE A 575 45.09 38.81 -32.01
C ILE A 575 44.17 39.25 -30.86
N GLN A 576 42.90 39.48 -31.15
CA GLN A 576 41.94 39.77 -30.09
C GLN A 576 41.78 38.53 -29.19
N PRO A 577 41.83 38.65 -27.86
CA PRO A 577 41.54 37.51 -26.99
C PRO A 577 40.13 36.95 -27.25
N ASN A 578 39.96 35.63 -27.13
CA ASN A 578 38.71 34.90 -27.33
C ASN A 578 38.15 34.97 -28.77
N SER A 579 39.02 35.16 -29.76
CA SER A 579 38.63 35.31 -31.18
C SER A 579 39.19 34.23 -32.13
N VAL A 580 39.87 33.21 -31.59
CA VAL A 580 40.49 32.15 -32.39
C VAL A 580 39.73 30.84 -32.26
N GLU A 581 39.46 30.22 -33.41
CA GLU A 581 39.02 28.83 -33.54
C GLU A 581 40.04 28.10 -34.42
N LEU A 582 40.43 26.89 -34.01
CA LEU A 582 41.41 26.07 -34.71
C LEU A 582 40.80 24.69 -35.01
N GLN A 583 40.95 24.26 -36.25
CA GLN A 583 40.56 22.93 -36.71
C GLN A 583 41.83 22.12 -36.98
N VAL A 584 42.06 21.09 -36.18
CA VAL A 584 43.26 20.24 -36.28
C VAL A 584 42.85 18.83 -36.70
N PRO A 585 43.30 18.32 -37.87
CA PRO A 585 43.06 16.94 -38.23
C PRO A 585 43.90 16.01 -37.33
N VAL A 586 43.27 15.01 -36.74
CA VAL A 586 43.89 13.99 -35.88
C VAL A 586 43.66 12.60 -36.47
N THR A 587 44.67 11.73 -36.38
CA THR A 587 44.62 10.35 -36.87
C THR A 587 44.64 9.37 -35.70
N ASP A 588 43.90 8.26 -35.81
CA ASP A 588 43.93 7.20 -34.80
C ASP A 588 45.20 6.33 -34.89
N GLU A 589 45.40 5.45 -33.91
CA GLU A 589 46.55 4.53 -33.83
C GLU A 589 46.58 3.47 -34.95
N LEU A 590 45.49 3.30 -35.70
CA LEU A 590 45.33 2.32 -36.78
C LEU A 590 45.42 2.98 -38.18
N GLY A 591 45.69 4.28 -38.24
CA GLY A 591 45.76 5.07 -39.48
C GLY A 591 44.40 5.31 -40.15
N GLY A 592 43.30 5.10 -39.41
CA GLY A 592 41.92 5.30 -39.83
C GLY A 592 41.46 6.77 -39.73
N SER A 593 40.56 7.14 -40.66
CA SER A 593 40.01 8.48 -40.98
C SER A 593 40.31 9.65 -40.03
N GLY A 594 40.95 10.67 -40.61
CA GLY A 594 41.27 11.95 -39.97
C GLY A 594 40.05 12.71 -39.45
N GLN A 595 39.74 12.55 -38.16
CA GLN A 595 38.75 13.38 -37.46
C GLN A 595 39.30 14.79 -37.29
N ILE A 596 38.42 15.79 -37.21
CA ILE A 596 38.82 17.18 -36.99
C ILE A 596 38.53 17.53 -35.54
N LEU A 597 39.59 17.82 -34.78
CA LEU A 597 39.50 18.38 -33.44
C LEU A 597 39.31 19.90 -33.57
N ASN A 598 38.19 20.39 -33.06
CA ASN A 598 37.93 21.83 -32.96
C ASN A 598 38.40 22.33 -31.59
N LEU A 599 39.31 23.30 -31.61
CA LEU A 599 39.80 23.98 -30.41
C LEU A 599 39.35 25.43 -30.44
N THR A 600 38.82 25.90 -29.32
CA THR A 600 38.40 27.28 -29.12
C THR A 600 39.32 27.99 -28.15
N ASP A 601 39.55 29.27 -28.38
CA ASP A 601 40.33 30.13 -27.49
C ASP A 601 39.58 30.45 -26.19
N ASN A 602 40.24 30.25 -25.06
CA ASN A 602 39.78 30.56 -23.72
C ASN A 602 40.84 31.43 -23.00
N PRO A 603 40.69 32.76 -22.99
CA PRO A 603 41.70 33.67 -22.45
C PRO A 603 41.95 33.48 -20.95
N ILE A 604 43.23 33.45 -20.56
CA ILE A 604 43.64 33.57 -19.16
C ILE A 604 43.73 35.05 -18.77
N ASN A 605 44.34 35.86 -19.64
CA ASN A 605 44.53 37.29 -19.46
C ASN A 605 44.59 37.99 -20.84
N SER A 606 44.94 39.27 -20.87
CA SER A 606 45.04 40.07 -22.12
C SER A 606 46.19 39.66 -23.05
N THR A 607 47.12 38.83 -22.59
CA THR A 607 48.37 38.48 -23.28
C THR A 607 48.43 37.01 -23.70
N THR A 608 47.79 36.12 -22.93
CA THR A 608 47.82 34.66 -23.17
C THR A 608 46.44 34.00 -23.02
N GLY A 609 46.17 32.99 -23.85
CA GLY A 609 44.98 32.15 -23.81
C GLY A 609 45.31 30.67 -23.82
N ASN A 610 44.34 29.86 -23.39
CA ASN A 610 44.35 28.41 -23.54
C ASN A 610 43.51 28.01 -24.75
N LEU A 611 43.96 27.02 -25.51
CA LEU A 611 43.14 26.38 -26.53
C LEU A 611 42.47 25.16 -25.90
N VAL A 612 41.14 25.19 -25.83
CA VAL A 612 40.33 24.15 -25.19
C VAL A 612 39.47 23.40 -26.19
N ASP A 613 39.26 22.11 -25.95
CA ASP A 613 38.32 21.31 -26.73
C ASP A 613 36.86 21.53 -26.29
N SER A 614 35.92 20.84 -26.95
CA SER A 614 34.48 20.89 -26.66
C SER A 614 34.10 20.43 -25.25
N PHE A 615 34.99 19.69 -24.57
CA PHE A 615 34.80 19.23 -23.18
C PHE A 615 35.47 20.16 -22.16
N GLY A 616 36.18 21.20 -22.63
CA GLY A 616 36.89 22.18 -21.81
C GLY A 616 38.27 21.72 -21.38
N ALA A 617 38.82 20.62 -21.93
CA ALA A 617 40.18 20.21 -21.63
C ALA A 617 41.19 21.11 -22.37
N ILE A 618 42.25 21.50 -21.69
CA ILE A 618 43.28 22.38 -22.24
C ILE A 618 44.22 21.54 -23.11
N GLN A 619 44.23 21.82 -24.41
CA GLN A 619 45.04 21.10 -25.42
C GLN A 619 46.21 21.98 -25.92
N GLY A 620 46.26 23.26 -25.56
CA GLY A 620 47.32 24.17 -25.98
C GLY A 620 47.24 25.57 -25.41
N THR A 621 48.13 26.44 -25.88
CA THR A 621 48.22 27.85 -25.50
C THR A 621 48.42 28.75 -26.72
N ILE A 622 47.99 30.00 -26.60
CA ILE A 622 48.17 31.06 -27.59
C ILE A 622 48.69 32.33 -26.92
N ILE A 623 49.65 33.00 -27.57
CA ILE A 623 50.16 34.32 -27.18
C ILE A 623 49.58 35.36 -28.14
N TYR A 624 48.72 36.25 -27.65
CA TYR A 624 47.99 37.18 -28.50
C TYR A 624 48.86 38.21 -29.21
N ALA A 625 49.93 38.67 -28.55
CA ALA A 625 50.80 39.72 -29.10
C ALA A 625 51.59 39.25 -30.33
N THR A 626 51.97 37.97 -30.37
CA THR A 626 52.79 37.38 -31.45
C THR A 626 52.01 36.43 -32.34
N GLY A 627 50.82 36.01 -31.92
CA GLY A 627 50.04 34.95 -32.56
C GLY A 627 50.66 33.56 -32.46
N ALA A 628 51.66 33.37 -31.58
CA ALA A 628 52.32 32.07 -31.40
C ALA A 628 51.37 31.08 -30.70
N VAL A 629 51.23 29.89 -31.28
CA VAL A 629 50.36 28.81 -30.81
C VAL A 629 51.20 27.57 -30.58
N GLU A 630 50.96 26.92 -29.44
CA GLU A 630 51.53 25.64 -29.07
C GLU A 630 50.41 24.69 -28.62
N VAL A 631 50.23 23.56 -29.30
CA VAL A 631 49.11 22.65 -29.08
C VAL A 631 49.55 21.19 -29.19
N THR A 632 49.08 20.36 -28.27
CA THR A 632 49.23 18.89 -28.29
C THR A 632 47.83 18.30 -28.43
N PRO A 633 47.32 18.14 -29.66
CA PRO A 633 45.92 17.79 -29.89
C PRO A 633 45.67 16.31 -29.58
N SER A 634 44.78 16.04 -28.63
CA SER A 634 44.28 14.69 -28.33
C SER A 634 42.75 14.66 -28.45
N MET A 635 42.20 13.52 -28.87
CA MET A 635 40.75 13.34 -29.01
C MET A 635 40.36 11.90 -28.68
N ASP A 636 39.48 11.73 -27.69
CA ASP A 636 38.84 10.45 -27.38
C ASP A 636 37.46 10.39 -28.05
N SER A 637 37.19 9.35 -28.84
CA SER A 637 35.88 9.14 -29.47
C SER A 637 35.36 7.73 -29.22
N THR A 638 34.10 7.62 -28.78
CA THR A 638 33.44 6.33 -28.53
C THR A 638 32.42 6.05 -29.63
N VAL A 639 32.65 5.00 -30.42
CA VAL A 639 31.74 4.55 -31.48
C VAL A 639 31.07 3.25 -31.05
N TYR A 640 29.73 3.24 -31.01
CA TYR A 640 28.96 2.04 -30.67
C TYR A 640 28.65 1.21 -31.91
N HIS A 641 29.09 -0.05 -31.92
CA HIS A 641 28.67 -1.04 -32.91
C HIS A 641 27.60 -1.96 -32.31
N ARG A 642 26.43 -2.08 -32.97
CA ARG A 642 25.40 -3.06 -32.58
C ARG A 642 25.74 -4.43 -33.14
N VAL A 643 25.90 -5.42 -32.26
CA VAL A 643 26.01 -6.83 -32.61
C VAL A 643 24.72 -7.53 -32.14
N TYR A 644 24.04 -8.22 -33.05
CA TYR A 644 22.82 -8.97 -32.73
C TYR A 644 23.16 -10.44 -32.51
N THR A 645 22.72 -11.01 -31.39
CA THR A 645 22.78 -12.43 -31.08
C THR A 645 21.37 -12.99 -30.88
N THR A 646 20.98 -13.96 -31.70
CA THR A 646 19.71 -14.69 -31.57
C THR A 646 19.80 -15.73 -30.46
N VAL A 647 18.80 -15.76 -29.57
CA VAL A 647 18.65 -16.80 -28.53
C VAL A 647 17.27 -17.46 -28.70
N SER A 648 17.25 -18.78 -28.89
CA SER A 648 16.04 -19.60 -28.96
C SER A 648 15.80 -20.32 -27.63
N TYR A 649 14.62 -20.15 -27.03
CA TYR A 649 14.21 -20.88 -25.83
C TYR A 649 13.31 -22.05 -26.22
N GLY A 650 13.75 -23.28 -25.95
CA GLY A 650 12.91 -24.48 -26.08
C GLY A 650 12.14 -24.72 -24.77
N ALA A 651 10.82 -24.96 -24.87
CA ALA A 651 9.99 -25.37 -23.74
C ALA A 651 10.34 -26.82 -23.35
N ALA A 652 10.53 -27.07 -22.05
CA ALA A 652 10.62 -28.41 -21.47
C ALA A 652 9.24 -28.84 -20.96
#